data_AF-A0AAE8KFN7-F1
#
_entry.id   AF-A0AAE8KFN7-F1
#
_cell.length_a   1.000
_cell.length_b   1.000
_cell.length_c   1.000
_cell.angle_alpha   90.00
_cell.angle_beta   90.00
_cell.angle_gamma   90.00
#
_symmetry.space_group_name_H-M   'P 1'
#
loop_
_entity.id
_entity.type
_entity.pdbx_description
1 polymer ?
#
loop_
_entity_poly.entity_id
_entity_poly.type
_entity_poly.pdbx_seq_one_letter_code
_entity_poly.pdbx_strand_id
1 'polypeptide(L)'
;MFKKILFQIHWFLGITAGLILSIMGVTGAIYSYDQQILKWVNSDSYVVQAENTPKLTPAQLYQHFNTTQPEIKINSITIAQDPTSSSIVNIEKEGERRGYNMMVNPYNAEILPDVKGRKLLLFIQQIHRNLTAGEVGKQITGACALMLIYFVLSGLYLRWPKKHSAHQWLAVKPKLKGRNFIWDLHAVVGTWVIVFYLLFACTGLYWSYDWWRSGMFKVMGVEQPKRQDHGAAPQNQNRGMQQGKQSDRNNDKKSEPQLDNTQLITALNQTWSGFNSQVGRDYSTLTLSLPKKDDGKIELSFVDATPQHERARNQAIYNYQTGNIEKMELYEDKKLNQKIMSSMLPVHRGSFFGPIYQFVAMLASLAMPLFLVTGWMLYLKRRKQKKLTQAARQSLAGQYIDPNAKPWLITYATQTGVAEQLAWSTATSLQEAHQPVQVKPVQQLTQTDLEQHQQVLFVISTYGTGDAPDLATSFAKKLLKLNVDLKHINYAVLALGSKEYPDTYCSFGHAVDAWLKANGAHALFNTIEVDNANPSDIQNWNQSLAKATKLDLHAVNLEKVFDSWTLQQRDLLNPNSLGQPAYNIELKANHEAIWQAGDIAEIQPGNSPERIHAFLQKHHILKNSNVDSLLFSIEKALWNKDLTGEIEPFANLDHLLEQLPTLPTREYSIASIPSQQVLRLVVRQQYDASGNLGLGSGWLTQHTQVNNEIALRIRTNESFHLIDDNRPIICIGNGTGIAGLMSLLHTRTRHDYTENWLIFGERQRACDFFYESTIEAWKTTGMLKRLDLAFSRDQEQRMYVQDVIRQNAAELVSWIERGAVLYVCGSIDGMASGVDQALIEILGEEQVDDLRQQGRYRRDVY
;
A
#
# COMPACT_ATOMS: atom_id res chain seq x y z
N MET A 1 -15.72 -16.08 17.01
CA MET A 1 -16.78 -15.28 16.35
C MET A 1 -16.48 -13.77 16.41
N PHE A 2 -16.17 -13.21 17.58
CA PHE A 2 -15.90 -11.77 17.78
C PHE A 2 -14.82 -11.17 16.87
N LYS A 3 -13.63 -11.79 16.76
CA LYS A 3 -12.56 -11.30 15.87
C LYS A 3 -12.96 -11.25 14.38
N LYS A 4 -13.85 -12.14 13.95
CA LYS A 4 -14.38 -12.19 12.57
C LYS A 4 -15.42 -11.09 12.33
N ILE A 5 -16.26 -10.81 13.32
CA ILE A 5 -17.24 -9.72 13.30
C ILE A 5 -16.54 -8.37 13.34
N LEU A 6 -15.55 -8.21 14.23
CA LEU A 6 -14.70 -7.02 14.26
C LEU A 6 -13.99 -6.80 12.93
N PHE A 7 -13.42 -7.85 12.33
CA PHE A 7 -12.81 -7.74 11.01
C PHE A 7 -13.82 -7.37 9.91
N GLN A 8 -15.05 -7.89 9.99
CA GLN A 8 -16.15 -7.56 9.08
C GLN A 8 -16.54 -6.09 9.16
N ILE A 9 -16.75 -5.60 10.38
CA ILE A 9 -17.12 -4.21 10.64
C ILE A 9 -15.93 -3.29 10.30
N HIS A 10 -14.70 -3.66 10.64
CA HIS A 10 -13.49 -2.90 10.34
C HIS A 10 -13.31 -2.70 8.83
N TRP A 11 -13.39 -3.76 8.01
CA TRP A 11 -13.26 -3.56 6.56
C TRP A 11 -14.49 -2.82 5.99
N PHE A 12 -15.71 -3.11 6.46
CA PHE A 12 -16.92 -2.44 5.96
C PHE A 12 -16.85 -0.95 6.21
N LEU A 13 -16.60 -0.54 7.45
CA LEU A 13 -16.42 0.86 7.81
C LEU A 13 -15.21 1.47 7.10
N GLY A 14 -14.11 0.71 6.95
CA GLY A 14 -12.91 1.19 6.26
C GLY A 14 -13.19 1.53 4.79
N ILE A 15 -14.03 0.74 4.13
CA ILE A 15 -14.51 1.02 2.77
C ILE A 15 -15.47 2.21 2.73
N THR A 16 -16.41 2.32 3.68
CA THR A 16 -17.45 3.36 3.63
C THR A 16 -16.97 4.73 4.11
N ALA A 17 -16.11 4.77 5.13
CA ALA A 17 -15.66 6.00 5.78
C ALA A 17 -14.21 6.37 5.43
N GLY A 18 -13.42 5.44 4.87
CA GLY A 18 -12.01 5.66 4.58
C GLY A 18 -11.77 6.82 3.61
N LEU A 19 -12.63 7.04 2.61
CA LEU A 19 -12.51 8.17 1.69
C LEU A 19 -12.63 9.52 2.41
N ILE A 20 -13.61 9.63 3.30
CA ILE A 20 -13.86 10.86 4.05
C ILE A 20 -12.70 11.12 5.03
N LEU A 21 -12.26 10.08 5.75
CA LEU A 21 -11.11 10.17 6.64
C LEU A 21 -9.81 10.53 5.92
N SER A 22 -9.64 10.07 4.69
CA SER A 22 -8.50 10.41 3.83
C SER A 22 -8.49 11.90 3.47
N ILE A 23 -9.65 12.41 3.03
CA ILE A 23 -9.83 13.84 2.74
C ILE A 23 -9.57 14.67 4.01
N MET A 24 -10.10 14.24 5.16
CA MET A 24 -9.86 14.90 6.43
C MET A 24 -8.38 14.88 6.83
N GLY A 25 -7.67 13.77 6.62
CA GLY A 25 -6.24 13.63 6.90
C GLY A 25 -5.37 14.56 6.06
N VAL A 26 -5.62 14.65 4.75
CA VAL A 26 -4.89 15.55 3.84
C VAL A 26 -5.19 17.01 4.17
N THR A 27 -6.46 17.37 4.29
CA THR A 27 -6.86 18.74 4.62
C THR A 27 -6.38 19.18 6.01
N GLY A 28 -6.32 18.24 6.98
CA GLY A 28 -5.80 18.47 8.32
C GLY A 28 -4.29 18.72 8.32
N ALA A 29 -3.53 17.96 7.52
CA ALA A 29 -2.10 18.16 7.35
C ALA A 29 -1.79 19.54 6.77
N ILE A 30 -2.46 19.94 5.68
CA ILE A 30 -2.29 21.27 5.08
C ILE A 30 -2.66 22.37 6.08
N TYR A 31 -3.79 22.20 6.77
CA TYR A 31 -4.27 23.17 7.75
C TYR A 31 -3.38 23.27 9.01
N SER A 32 -2.55 22.27 9.30
CA SER A 32 -1.61 22.30 10.42
C SER A 32 -0.45 23.27 10.20
N TYR A 33 -0.15 23.65 8.95
CA TYR A 33 0.92 24.59 8.57
C TYR A 33 0.39 25.87 7.90
N ASP A 34 -0.87 26.25 8.15
CA ASP A 34 -1.52 27.37 7.47
C ASP A 34 -0.73 28.68 7.54
N GLN A 35 -0.16 29.02 8.70
CA GLN A 35 0.64 30.24 8.85
C GLN A 35 1.96 30.18 8.10
N GLN A 36 2.66 29.05 8.13
CA GLN A 36 3.93 28.86 7.42
C GLN A 36 3.73 28.93 5.92
N ILE A 37 2.66 28.29 5.41
CA ILE A 37 2.29 28.32 4.00
C ILE A 37 1.98 29.76 3.56
N LEU A 38 1.19 30.50 4.34
CA LEU A 38 0.89 31.90 4.02
C LEU A 38 2.14 32.78 4.04
N LYS A 39 3.03 32.59 5.02
CA LYS A 39 4.28 33.36 5.11
C LYS A 39 5.19 33.07 3.92
N TRP A 40 5.31 31.81 3.52
CA TRP A 40 6.15 31.39 2.40
C TRP A 40 5.64 31.94 1.06
N VAL A 41 4.34 31.80 0.78
CA VAL A 41 3.72 32.26 -0.47
C VAL A 41 3.72 33.79 -0.59
N ASN A 42 3.67 34.52 0.52
CA ASN A 42 3.51 35.97 0.56
C ASN A 42 4.71 36.66 1.22
N SER A 43 5.91 36.30 0.76
CA SER A 43 7.16 36.87 1.29
C SER A 43 7.20 38.40 1.12
N ASP A 44 6.63 38.93 0.03
CA ASP A 44 6.44 40.35 -0.26
C ASP A 44 5.48 41.08 0.69
N SER A 45 4.57 40.36 1.34
CA SER A 45 3.65 40.93 2.36
C SER A 45 4.21 40.84 3.78
N TYR A 46 4.96 39.79 4.09
CA TYR A 46 5.41 39.48 5.46
C TYR A 46 6.84 39.92 5.75
N VAL A 47 7.68 40.08 4.72
CA VAL A 47 9.10 40.40 4.85
C VAL A 47 9.40 41.73 4.17
N VAL A 48 10.11 42.61 4.88
CA VAL A 48 10.58 43.91 4.42
C VAL A 48 12.11 43.98 4.52
N GLN A 49 12.71 44.88 3.76
CA GLN A 49 14.13 45.19 3.91
C GLN A 49 14.34 45.95 5.23
N ALA A 50 15.27 45.49 6.06
CA ALA A 50 15.62 46.19 7.29
C ALA A 50 16.33 47.52 6.96
N GLU A 51 15.84 48.61 7.54
CA GLU A 51 16.45 49.93 7.42
C GLU A 51 17.24 50.30 8.69
N ASN A 52 18.18 51.24 8.56
CA ASN A 52 18.97 51.76 9.68
C ASN A 52 18.20 52.76 10.57
N THR A 53 16.93 52.99 10.28
CA THR A 53 16.02 53.84 11.05
C THR A 53 15.24 52.98 12.07
N PRO A 54 14.82 53.53 13.22
CA PRO A 54 13.93 52.81 14.12
C PRO A 54 12.55 52.62 13.45
N LYS A 55 11.91 51.48 13.74
CA LYS A 55 10.54 51.21 13.28
C LYS A 55 9.56 52.26 13.83
N LEU A 56 8.54 52.57 13.04
CA LEU A 56 7.45 53.44 13.42
C LEU A 56 6.67 52.86 14.62
N THR A 57 6.40 53.72 15.60
CA THR A 57 5.57 53.35 16.77
C THR A 57 4.11 53.18 16.36
N PRO A 58 3.28 52.50 17.17
CA PRO A 58 1.84 52.42 16.92
C PRO A 58 1.17 53.78 16.76
N ALA A 59 1.61 54.80 17.52
CA ALA A 59 1.09 56.15 17.40
C ALA A 59 1.47 56.82 16.07
N GLN A 60 2.71 56.60 15.60
CA GLN A 60 3.18 57.13 14.31
C GLN A 60 2.45 56.47 13.13
N LEU A 61 2.22 55.15 13.18
CA LEU A 61 1.42 54.45 12.18
C LEU A 61 -0.04 54.91 12.20
N TYR A 62 -0.64 55.06 13.39
CA TYR A 62 -1.99 55.61 13.52
C TYR A 62 -2.08 57.01 12.92
N GLN A 63 -1.14 57.89 13.27
CA GLN A 63 -1.09 59.25 12.75
C GLN A 63 -0.91 59.27 11.22
N HIS A 64 -0.06 58.40 10.67
CA HIS A 64 0.13 58.28 9.22
C HIS A 64 -1.20 57.98 8.52
N PHE A 65 -1.85 56.86 8.86
CA PHE A 65 -3.10 56.44 8.21
C PHE A 65 -4.26 57.40 8.47
N ASN A 66 -4.36 57.98 9.67
CA ASN A 66 -5.37 59.00 9.96
C ASN A 66 -5.19 60.29 9.12
N THR A 67 -3.96 60.57 8.65
CA THR A 67 -3.68 61.74 7.79
C THR A 67 -3.82 61.42 6.31
N THR A 68 -3.33 60.27 5.87
CA THR A 68 -3.27 59.90 4.44
C THR A 68 -4.54 59.23 3.95
N GLN A 69 -5.24 58.48 4.81
CA GLN A 69 -6.40 57.64 4.51
C GLN A 69 -7.42 57.66 5.69
N PRO A 70 -8.06 58.81 5.99
CA PRO A 70 -8.95 58.97 7.14
C PRO A 70 -10.19 58.07 7.12
N GLU A 71 -10.53 57.47 5.98
CA GLU A 71 -11.59 56.50 5.83
C GLU A 71 -11.30 55.15 6.51
N ILE A 72 -10.03 54.86 6.81
CA ILE A 72 -9.60 53.60 7.43
C ILE A 72 -9.77 53.68 8.94
N LYS A 73 -10.71 52.89 9.47
CA LYS A 73 -10.89 52.72 10.92
C LYS A 73 -9.99 51.61 11.46
N ILE A 74 -9.00 51.97 12.26
CA ILE A 74 -8.05 51.03 12.86
C ILE A 74 -8.61 50.47 14.17
N ASN A 75 -8.57 49.15 14.33
CA ASN A 75 -8.95 48.45 15.56
C ASN A 75 -7.75 48.12 16.47
N SER A 76 -6.64 47.72 15.86
CA SER A 76 -5.41 47.41 16.59
C SER A 76 -4.18 47.49 15.68
N ILE A 77 -3.02 47.73 16.28
CA ILE A 77 -1.73 47.80 15.59
C ILE A 77 -0.79 46.79 16.23
N THR A 78 -0.17 45.94 15.43
CA THR A 78 0.82 44.94 15.86
C THR A 78 2.17 45.26 15.28
N ILE A 79 3.17 45.37 16.15
CA ILE A 79 4.57 45.59 15.78
C ILE A 79 5.38 44.34 16.13
N ALA A 80 6.16 43.85 15.16
CA ALA A 80 7.12 42.77 15.37
C ALA A 80 8.51 43.31 15.71
N GLN A 81 9.24 42.65 16.61
CA GLN A 81 10.61 43.03 16.96
C GLN A 81 11.64 42.72 15.85
N ASP A 82 11.46 41.62 15.13
CA ASP A 82 12.32 41.25 14.00
C ASP A 82 12.40 42.37 12.95
N PRO A 83 13.59 42.97 12.67
CA PRO A 83 13.75 44.07 11.71
C PRO A 83 13.18 43.80 10.33
N THR A 84 13.15 42.53 9.92
CA THR A 84 12.68 42.13 8.59
C THR A 84 11.18 41.85 8.52
N SER A 85 10.46 41.84 9.65
CA SER A 85 9.03 41.54 9.70
C SER A 85 8.16 42.78 9.51
N SER A 86 7.11 42.67 8.69
CA SER A 86 6.11 43.73 8.49
C SER A 86 5.25 43.99 9.75
N SER A 87 4.71 45.20 9.83
CA SER A 87 3.70 45.57 10.84
C SER A 87 2.30 45.21 10.36
N ILE A 88 1.39 44.92 11.30
CA ILE A 88 0.00 44.57 10.97
C ILE A 88 -0.94 45.62 11.54
N VAL A 89 -1.73 46.24 10.67
CA VAL A 89 -2.81 47.16 11.05
C VAL A 89 -4.13 46.44 10.81
N ASN A 90 -4.86 46.14 11.88
CA ASN A 90 -6.20 45.55 11.77
C ASN A 90 -7.22 46.67 11.60
N ILE A 91 -8.00 46.62 10.52
CA ILE A 91 -8.96 47.67 10.15
C ILE A 91 -10.40 47.14 10.11
N GLU A 92 -11.39 48.01 10.29
CA GLU A 92 -12.79 47.66 10.10
C GLU A 92 -13.10 47.46 8.60
N LYS A 93 -13.76 46.36 8.26
CA LYS A 93 -14.18 46.06 6.88
C LYS A 93 -15.60 45.53 6.87
N GLU A 94 -16.43 46.07 6.00
CA GLU A 94 -17.85 45.74 5.89
C GLU A 94 -18.04 44.23 5.60
N GLY A 95 -18.82 43.55 6.43
CA GLY A 95 -19.07 42.10 6.34
C GLY A 95 -18.11 41.20 7.11
N GLU A 96 -16.99 41.70 7.68
CA GLU A 96 -16.04 40.89 8.46
C GLU A 96 -16.12 41.13 9.97
N ARG A 97 -16.60 40.15 10.74
CA ARG A 97 -16.76 40.24 12.22
C ARG A 97 -15.44 40.46 13.00
N ARG A 98 -14.27 40.22 12.40
CA ARG A 98 -12.94 40.29 13.06
C ARG A 98 -12.00 41.36 12.49
N GLY A 99 -12.47 42.19 11.56
CA GLY A 99 -11.63 43.16 10.84
C GLY A 99 -10.63 42.53 9.87
N TYR A 100 -10.02 43.36 9.04
CA TYR A 100 -9.07 42.98 8.00
C TYR A 100 -7.63 43.29 8.43
N ASN A 101 -6.73 42.31 8.34
CA ASN A 101 -5.30 42.52 8.63
C ASN A 101 -4.55 43.05 7.41
N MET A 102 -4.28 44.35 7.41
CA MET A 102 -3.46 45.05 6.42
C MET A 102 -1.97 44.96 6.81
N MET A 103 -1.13 44.55 5.87
CA MET A 103 0.32 44.45 6.06
C MET A 103 0.97 45.77 5.68
N VAL A 104 1.86 46.28 6.53
CA VAL A 104 2.44 47.61 6.38
C VAL A 104 3.94 47.55 6.62
N ASN A 105 4.71 48.27 5.80
CA ASN A 105 6.14 48.42 6.00
C ASN A 105 6.39 49.24 7.29
N PRO A 106 7.12 48.68 8.27
CA PRO A 106 7.30 49.27 9.59
C PRO A 106 8.19 50.53 9.59
N TYR A 107 8.90 50.85 8.51
CA TYR A 107 9.83 51.98 8.44
C TYR A 107 9.23 53.21 7.75
N ASN A 108 8.39 53.00 6.73
CA ASN A 108 7.85 54.09 5.89
C ASN A 108 6.30 54.14 5.83
N ALA A 109 5.61 53.22 6.51
CA ALA A 109 4.15 53.06 6.51
C ALA A 109 3.50 52.70 5.15
N GLU A 110 4.28 52.23 4.18
CA GLU A 110 3.77 51.75 2.89
C GLU A 110 2.89 50.50 3.06
N ILE A 111 1.73 50.48 2.38
CA ILE A 111 0.83 49.31 2.38
C ILE A 111 1.44 48.24 1.48
N LEU A 112 1.70 47.07 2.06
CA LEU A 112 2.25 45.91 1.36
C LEU A 112 1.16 45.13 0.63
N PRO A 113 1.51 44.28 -0.36
CA PRO A 113 0.55 43.48 -1.10
C PRO A 113 -0.37 42.63 -0.21
N ASP A 114 -1.60 42.44 -0.67
CA ASP A 114 -2.58 41.57 0.00
C ASP A 114 -2.12 40.11 0.05
N VAL A 115 -2.35 39.46 1.19
CA VAL A 115 -1.98 38.05 1.41
C VAL A 115 -2.84 37.12 0.57
N LYS A 116 -2.24 36.55 -0.47
CA LYS A 116 -2.79 35.54 -1.38
C LYS A 116 -2.95 34.19 -0.67
N GLY A 117 -3.90 33.38 -1.15
CA GLY A 117 -4.11 32.01 -0.66
C GLY A 117 -5.01 31.87 0.59
N ARG A 118 -5.38 32.96 1.27
CA ARG A 118 -6.29 32.90 2.45
C ARG A 118 -7.62 32.21 2.15
N LYS A 119 -8.25 32.53 1.02
CA LYS A 119 -9.54 31.92 0.61
C LYS A 119 -9.42 30.41 0.39
N LEU A 120 -8.32 29.95 -0.21
CA LEU A 120 -8.05 28.53 -0.43
C LEU A 120 -7.86 27.79 0.89
N LEU A 121 -7.09 28.33 1.83
CA LEU A 121 -6.89 27.70 3.15
C LEU A 121 -8.17 27.68 3.99
N LEU A 122 -9.02 28.70 3.89
CA LEU A 122 -10.35 28.69 4.51
C LEU A 122 -11.25 27.62 3.90
N PHE A 123 -11.20 27.44 2.58
CA PHE A 123 -11.93 26.37 1.89
C PHE A 123 -11.44 24.98 2.36
N ILE A 124 -10.13 24.77 2.47
CA ILE A 124 -9.53 23.54 3.00
C ILE A 124 -9.98 23.28 4.44
N GLN A 125 -9.98 24.31 5.29
CA GLN A 125 -10.48 24.23 6.66
C GLN A 125 -11.97 23.84 6.68
N GLN A 126 -12.77 24.37 5.76
CA GLN A 126 -14.19 24.06 5.65
C GLN A 126 -14.41 22.60 5.23
N ILE A 127 -13.65 22.09 4.26
CA ILE A 127 -13.67 20.66 3.91
C ILE A 127 -13.32 19.82 5.15
N HIS A 128 -12.23 20.13 5.84
CA HIS A 128 -11.78 19.38 7.01
C HIS A 128 -12.84 19.32 8.12
N ARG A 129 -13.49 20.46 8.39
CA ARG A 129 -14.42 20.60 9.52
C ARG A 129 -15.81 20.06 9.21
N ASN A 130 -16.32 20.31 8.00
CA ASN A 130 -17.71 20.03 7.67
C ASN A 130 -17.94 19.63 6.21
N LEU A 131 -16.90 19.19 5.48
CA LEU A 131 -17.00 18.74 4.09
C LEU A 131 -17.69 19.75 3.16
N THR A 132 -17.67 21.04 3.50
CA THR A 132 -18.43 22.10 2.80
C THR A 132 -19.95 21.87 2.75
N ALA A 133 -20.47 20.95 3.56
CA ALA A 133 -21.87 20.53 3.59
C ALA A 133 -22.61 20.96 4.88
N GLY A 134 -22.18 22.07 5.49
CA GLY A 134 -22.86 22.67 6.65
C GLY A 134 -22.97 21.72 7.85
N GLU A 135 -24.14 21.67 8.50
CA GLU A 135 -24.32 20.82 9.68
C GLU A 135 -24.32 19.32 9.35
N VAL A 136 -24.83 18.92 8.18
CA VAL A 136 -24.79 17.52 7.73
C VAL A 136 -23.35 17.04 7.61
N GLY A 137 -22.49 17.82 6.95
CA GLY A 137 -21.08 17.46 6.82
C GLY A 137 -20.35 17.44 8.16
N LYS A 138 -20.70 18.32 9.12
CA LYS A 138 -20.18 18.26 10.49
C LYS A 138 -20.58 16.97 11.23
N GLN A 139 -21.80 16.47 11.02
CA GLN A 139 -22.23 15.18 11.58
C GLN A 139 -21.45 14.02 10.95
N ILE A 140 -21.20 14.08 9.64
CA ILE A 140 -20.41 13.08 8.92
C ILE A 140 -18.95 13.06 9.41
N THR A 141 -18.30 14.21 9.54
CA THR A 141 -16.92 14.29 10.07
C THR A 141 -16.84 13.83 11.53
N GLY A 142 -17.85 14.17 12.35
CA GLY A 142 -17.99 13.66 13.72
C GLY A 142 -18.16 12.13 13.79
N ALA A 143 -19.00 11.55 12.94
CA ALA A 143 -19.18 10.10 12.85
C ALA A 143 -17.89 9.41 12.37
N CYS A 144 -17.17 9.99 11.42
CA CYS A 144 -15.88 9.50 10.95
C CYS A 144 -14.83 9.51 12.08
N ALA A 145 -14.80 10.54 12.93
CA ALA A 145 -13.92 10.57 14.10
C ALA A 145 -14.21 9.43 15.10
N LEU A 146 -15.49 9.08 15.32
CA LEU A 146 -15.85 7.91 16.13
C LEU A 146 -15.44 6.59 15.45
N MET A 147 -15.61 6.48 14.13
CA MET A 147 -15.14 5.31 13.37
C MET A 147 -13.61 5.19 13.41
N LEU A 148 -12.87 6.31 13.43
CA LEU A 148 -11.43 6.31 13.59
C LEU A 148 -10.98 5.74 14.94
N ILE A 149 -11.66 6.12 16.04
CA ILE A 149 -11.44 5.50 17.35
C ILE A 149 -11.69 3.98 17.26
N TYR A 150 -12.79 3.58 16.61
CA TYR A 150 -13.08 2.16 16.40
C TYR A 150 -11.98 1.46 15.59
N PHE A 151 -11.44 2.05 14.52
CA PHE A 151 -10.36 1.47 13.73
C PHE A 151 -9.09 1.26 14.55
N VAL A 152 -8.70 2.23 15.38
CA VAL A 152 -7.54 2.10 16.26
C VAL A 152 -7.72 0.93 17.22
N LEU A 153 -8.86 0.87 17.92
CA LEU A 153 -9.13 -0.17 18.91
C LEU A 153 -9.25 -1.56 18.28
N SER A 154 -10.01 -1.66 17.18
CA SER A 154 -10.21 -2.92 16.47
C SER A 154 -8.95 -3.38 15.73
N GLY A 155 -8.17 -2.48 15.14
CA GLY A 155 -6.89 -2.76 14.48
C GLY A 155 -5.84 -3.30 15.45
N LEU A 156 -5.69 -2.67 16.62
CA LEU A 156 -4.80 -3.14 17.68
C LEU A 156 -5.18 -4.56 18.14
N TYR A 157 -6.48 -4.79 18.35
CA TYR A 157 -7.00 -6.12 18.72
C TYR A 157 -6.81 -7.16 17.59
N LEU A 158 -6.98 -6.76 16.33
CA LEU A 158 -6.81 -7.64 15.18
C LEU A 158 -5.35 -8.07 15.00
N ARG A 159 -4.41 -7.14 15.24
CA ARG A 159 -2.97 -7.33 15.07
C ARG A 159 -2.28 -8.08 16.21
N TRP A 160 -2.85 -8.08 17.42
CA TRP A 160 -2.22 -8.65 18.63
C TRP A 160 -1.55 -10.03 18.41
N PRO A 161 -0.20 -10.12 18.37
CA PRO A 161 0.55 -11.33 18.07
C PRO A 161 0.75 -12.22 19.32
N LYS A 162 1.15 -13.49 19.09
CA LYS A 162 1.37 -14.50 20.16
C LYS A 162 2.83 -14.63 20.63
N LYS A 163 3.78 -14.01 19.93
CA LYS A 163 5.19 -13.85 20.36
C LYS A 163 5.48 -12.35 20.24
N HIS A 164 6.18 -11.79 21.23
CA HIS A 164 6.41 -10.35 21.33
C HIS A 164 7.84 -10.05 20.89
N SER A 165 7.99 -9.43 19.72
CA SER A 165 9.25 -8.85 19.28
C SER A 165 8.99 -7.45 18.74
N ALA A 166 9.78 -6.46 19.16
CA ALA A 166 9.67 -5.08 18.69
C ALA A 166 9.81 -5.00 17.16
N HIS A 167 10.69 -5.83 16.59
CA HIS A 167 10.88 -5.93 15.14
C HIS A 167 9.62 -6.44 14.43
N GLN A 168 8.78 -7.26 15.07
CA GLN A 168 7.52 -7.73 14.46
C GLN A 168 6.41 -6.67 14.52
N TRP A 169 6.48 -5.75 15.48
CA TRP A 169 5.48 -4.69 15.65
C TRP A 169 5.81 -3.43 14.88
N LEU A 170 7.10 -3.10 14.76
CA LEU A 170 7.54 -1.80 14.29
C LEU A 170 8.31 -1.84 12.97
N ALA A 171 8.75 -3.00 12.49
CA ALA A 171 9.45 -3.10 11.21
C ALA A 171 8.56 -3.77 10.18
N VAL A 172 8.39 -3.11 9.05
CA VAL A 172 7.75 -3.65 7.86
C VAL A 172 8.76 -4.54 7.13
N LYS A 173 8.26 -5.58 6.42
CA LYS A 173 9.09 -6.61 5.77
C LYS A 173 9.06 -6.49 4.24
N PRO A 174 10.03 -5.81 3.61
CA PRO A 174 9.97 -5.46 2.19
C PRO A 174 10.06 -6.66 1.24
N LYS A 175 10.65 -7.79 1.69
CA LYS A 175 10.83 -9.03 0.91
C LYS A 175 9.53 -9.82 0.67
N LEU A 176 8.45 -9.54 1.41
CA LEU A 176 7.16 -10.21 1.23
C LEU A 176 6.53 -9.80 -0.11
N LYS A 177 5.73 -10.64 -0.77
CA LYS A 177 5.08 -10.27 -2.06
C LYS A 177 3.58 -10.41 -2.02
N GLY A 178 2.90 -9.71 -2.93
CA GLY A 178 1.45 -9.83 -3.10
C GLY A 178 0.70 -9.44 -1.83
N ARG A 179 -0.33 -10.21 -1.46
CA ARG A 179 -1.25 -9.88 -0.35
C ARG A 179 -0.56 -9.77 1.02
N ASN A 180 0.56 -10.46 1.20
CA ASN A 180 1.26 -10.61 2.49
C ASN A 180 1.90 -9.36 3.02
N PHE A 181 2.74 -8.74 2.18
CA PHE A 181 3.48 -7.53 2.50
C PHE A 181 2.54 -6.53 3.16
N ILE A 182 1.43 -6.36 2.53
CA ILE A 182 0.46 -5.30 2.78
C ILE A 182 -0.38 -5.49 3.98
N TRP A 183 -0.59 -6.75 4.30
CA TRP A 183 -1.18 -7.03 5.57
C TRP A 183 -0.18 -6.64 6.67
N ASP A 184 1.12 -6.94 6.49
CA ASP A 184 2.22 -6.52 7.37
C ASP A 184 2.22 -5.01 7.53
N LEU A 185 2.22 -4.26 6.44
CA LEU A 185 2.26 -2.82 6.49
C LEU A 185 1.03 -2.13 7.06
N HIS A 186 -0.18 -2.43 6.56
CA HIS A 186 -1.41 -1.85 7.12
C HIS A 186 -1.41 -1.97 8.64
N ALA A 187 -0.86 -3.09 9.13
CA ALA A 187 -0.75 -3.38 10.53
C ALA A 187 0.41 -2.61 11.21
N VAL A 188 1.60 -2.56 10.60
CA VAL A 188 2.81 -1.89 11.13
C VAL A 188 2.59 -0.40 11.26
N VAL A 189 2.25 0.30 10.17
CA VAL A 189 2.11 1.74 10.26
C VAL A 189 0.86 2.13 11.04
N GLY A 190 -0.19 1.31 10.94
CA GLY A 190 -1.35 1.41 11.81
C GLY A 190 -0.98 1.43 13.30
N THR A 191 0.16 0.88 13.69
CA THR A 191 0.69 0.96 15.07
C THR A 191 1.50 2.21 15.36
N TRP A 192 2.26 2.74 14.40
CA TRP A 192 3.00 4.00 14.56
C TRP A 192 2.07 5.18 14.83
N VAL A 193 0.89 5.18 14.18
CA VAL A 193 -0.04 6.32 14.18
C VAL A 193 -1.12 6.26 15.27
N ILE A 194 -1.18 5.20 16.08
CA ILE A 194 -2.24 4.97 17.10
C ILE A 194 -2.45 6.19 17.99
N VAL A 195 -1.37 6.72 18.55
CA VAL A 195 -1.44 7.84 19.51
C VAL A 195 -1.94 9.11 18.83
N PHE A 196 -1.48 9.36 17.60
CA PHE A 196 -1.90 10.52 16.81
C PHE A 196 -3.37 10.43 16.42
N TYR A 197 -3.85 9.28 15.96
CA TYR A 197 -5.25 9.11 15.56
C TYR A 197 -6.23 9.16 16.72
N LEU A 198 -5.85 8.65 17.89
CA LEU A 198 -6.64 8.86 19.10
C LEU A 198 -6.68 10.35 19.46
N LEU A 199 -5.53 11.03 19.43
CA LEU A 199 -5.48 12.47 19.70
C LEU A 199 -6.34 13.25 18.70
N PHE A 200 -6.19 13.03 17.40
CA PHE A 200 -6.96 13.72 16.36
C PHE A 200 -8.46 13.45 16.48
N ALA A 201 -8.86 12.20 16.72
CA ALA A 201 -10.27 11.86 16.89
C ALA A 201 -10.85 12.52 18.14
N CYS A 202 -10.20 12.42 19.29
CA CYS A 202 -10.69 13.00 20.54
C CYS A 202 -10.73 14.54 20.49
N THR A 203 -9.72 15.18 19.90
CA THR A 203 -9.68 16.64 19.75
C THR A 203 -10.56 17.13 18.60
N GLY A 204 -10.82 16.32 17.58
CA GLY A 204 -11.80 16.61 16.52
C GLY A 204 -13.23 16.58 17.04
N LEU A 205 -13.58 15.56 17.84
CA LEU A 205 -14.89 15.43 18.48
C LEU A 205 -15.22 16.61 19.40
N TYR A 206 -14.22 17.28 19.98
CA TYR A 206 -14.40 18.53 20.74
C TYR A 206 -15.11 19.62 19.92
N TRP A 207 -14.86 19.70 18.61
CA TRP A 207 -15.45 20.70 17.73
C TRP A 207 -16.73 20.21 17.05
N SER A 208 -16.94 18.90 16.98
CA SER A 208 -18.12 18.28 16.38
C SER A 208 -19.29 18.14 17.37
N TYR A 209 -19.03 17.79 18.63
CA TYR A 209 -20.07 17.44 19.60
C TYR A 209 -19.92 18.15 20.95
N ASP A 210 -20.95 18.91 21.34
CA ASP A 210 -20.98 19.65 22.60
C ASP A 210 -20.97 18.72 23.83
N TRP A 211 -21.57 17.54 23.74
CA TRP A 211 -21.54 16.54 24.81
C TRP A 211 -20.10 16.02 25.06
N TRP A 212 -19.34 15.79 23.98
CA TRP A 212 -17.96 15.35 24.07
C TRP A 212 -17.07 16.45 24.65
N ARG A 213 -17.24 17.68 24.16
CA ARG A 213 -16.58 18.88 24.68
C ARG A 213 -16.82 19.09 26.17
N SER A 214 -18.08 19.03 26.60
CA SER A 214 -18.46 19.19 28.01
C SER A 214 -17.88 18.07 28.87
N GLY A 215 -17.88 16.83 28.35
CA GLY A 215 -17.24 15.69 28.99
C GLY A 215 -15.74 15.92 29.21
N MET A 216 -15.01 16.46 28.22
CA MET A 216 -13.60 16.76 28.38
C MET A 216 -13.31 17.85 29.42
N PHE A 217 -14.10 18.93 29.49
CA PHE A 217 -13.95 19.93 30.57
C PHE A 217 -14.14 19.30 31.96
N LYS A 218 -15.13 18.40 32.10
CA LYS A 218 -15.40 17.69 33.35
C LYS A 218 -14.26 16.74 33.73
N VAL A 219 -13.76 15.94 32.79
CA VAL A 219 -12.65 14.99 33.02
C VAL A 219 -11.34 15.74 33.33
N MET A 220 -11.09 16.88 32.68
CA MET A 220 -9.87 17.67 32.87
C MET A 220 -9.94 18.61 34.09
N GLY A 221 -11.08 18.69 34.78
CA GLY A 221 -11.28 19.53 35.97
C GLY A 221 -11.10 21.02 35.69
N VAL A 222 -11.49 21.49 34.49
CA VAL A 222 -11.41 22.90 34.08
C VAL A 222 -12.81 23.45 33.95
N GLU A 223 -13.08 24.62 34.53
CA GLU A 223 -14.37 25.30 34.34
C GLU A 223 -14.54 25.69 32.87
N GLN A 224 -15.68 25.31 32.30
CA GLN A 224 -16.01 25.68 30.94
C GLN A 224 -16.30 27.19 30.89
N PRO A 225 -15.59 27.97 30.04
CA PRO A 225 -15.89 29.38 29.92
C PRO A 225 -17.33 29.54 29.43
N LYS A 226 -18.14 30.27 30.21
CA LYS A 226 -19.51 30.65 29.79
C LYS A 226 -19.38 31.36 28.44
N ARG A 227 -20.08 30.86 27.41
CA ARG A 227 -20.24 31.62 26.16
C ARG A 227 -20.86 32.96 26.56
N GLN A 228 -20.12 34.05 26.46
CA GLN A 228 -20.72 35.39 26.40
C GLN A 228 -21.47 35.46 25.08
N ASP A 229 -22.78 35.22 25.12
CA ASP A 229 -23.69 35.44 24.02
C ASP A 229 -23.75 36.94 23.71
N HIS A 230 -22.85 37.41 22.85
CA HIS A 230 -23.14 38.55 22.01
C HIS A 230 -23.77 38.05 20.70
N GLY A 231 -25.10 37.85 20.79
CA GLY A 231 -26.03 37.83 19.67
C GLY A 231 -25.93 36.62 18.74
N ALA A 232 -26.46 35.48 19.17
CA ALA A 232 -27.03 34.48 18.27
C ALA A 232 -28.24 33.86 18.98
N ALA A 233 -29.43 34.09 18.42
CA ALA A 233 -30.70 33.65 18.98
C ALA A 233 -30.74 32.11 19.19
N PRO A 234 -31.42 31.61 20.24
CA PRO A 234 -31.54 30.18 20.48
C PRO A 234 -32.51 29.54 19.48
N GLN A 235 -32.03 28.58 18.69
CA GLN A 235 -32.91 27.68 17.93
C GLN A 235 -33.49 26.64 18.88
N ASN A 236 -34.74 26.88 19.27
CA ASN A 236 -35.57 26.02 20.07
C ASN A 236 -36.22 24.96 19.16
N GLN A 237 -36.03 23.67 19.44
CA GLN A 237 -36.85 22.60 18.86
C GLN A 237 -38.11 22.41 19.73
N ASN A 238 -39.26 22.40 19.05
CA ASN A 238 -40.61 22.02 19.50
C ASN A 238 -41.39 22.98 20.40
N ARG A 239 -42.28 23.78 19.76
CA ARG A 239 -43.74 23.71 19.98
C ARG A 239 -44.50 24.58 18.97
N GLY A 240 -45.51 23.99 18.33
CA GLY A 240 -46.79 24.60 17.95
C GLY A 240 -46.77 25.82 17.01
N MET A 241 -47.33 25.63 15.82
CA MET A 241 -47.90 26.70 15.00
C MET A 241 -48.81 27.60 15.85
N GLN A 242 -48.48 28.89 15.94
CA GLN A 242 -49.48 29.95 16.00
C GLN A 242 -48.88 31.26 15.45
N GLN A 243 -49.59 31.83 14.49
CA GLN A 243 -49.32 33.11 13.82
C GLN A 243 -49.26 34.28 14.81
N GLY A 244 -48.44 35.29 14.52
CA GLY A 244 -48.70 36.65 14.99
C GLY A 244 -47.50 37.59 15.11
N LYS A 245 -47.53 38.64 14.28
CA LYS A 245 -47.03 40.01 14.53
C LYS A 245 -45.52 40.27 14.61
N GLN A 246 -45.03 40.74 13.46
CA GLN A 246 -44.24 41.95 13.25
C GLN A 246 -44.22 42.93 14.44
N SER A 247 -43.02 43.23 14.95
CA SER A 247 -42.76 44.41 15.77
C SER A 247 -41.39 44.99 15.44
N ASP A 248 -41.41 46.15 14.79
CA ASP A 248 -40.31 47.10 14.70
C ASP A 248 -39.71 47.39 16.08
N ARG A 249 -38.39 47.28 16.21
CA ARG A 249 -37.64 48.02 17.23
C ARG A 249 -36.34 48.57 16.65
N ASN A 250 -36.41 49.88 16.41
CA ASN A 250 -35.33 50.83 16.23
C ASN A 250 -34.10 50.50 17.06
N ASN A 251 -32.95 50.54 16.41
CA ASN A 251 -31.63 50.36 17.00
C ASN A 251 -31.03 51.74 17.29
N ASP A 252 -31.43 52.36 18.40
CA ASP A 252 -30.73 53.51 18.96
C ASP A 252 -29.40 53.05 19.56
N LYS A 253 -28.35 52.97 18.74
CA LYS A 253 -26.96 52.94 19.24
C LYS A 253 -26.54 54.36 19.58
N LYS A 254 -26.68 54.71 20.87
CA LYS A 254 -25.94 55.83 21.47
C LYS A 254 -24.44 55.64 21.19
N SER A 255 -23.88 56.55 20.41
CA SER A 255 -22.44 56.69 20.17
C SER A 255 -21.76 57.06 21.49
N GLU A 256 -21.06 56.10 22.10
CA GLU A 256 -20.13 56.36 23.21
C GLU A 256 -19.02 57.31 22.71
N PRO A 257 -18.51 58.23 23.56
CA PRO A 257 -17.51 59.20 23.15
C PRO A 257 -16.22 58.49 22.75
N GLN A 258 -15.84 58.60 21.48
CA GLN A 258 -14.54 58.18 20.99
C GLN A 258 -13.51 59.23 21.41
N LEU A 259 -12.39 58.79 21.98
CA LEU A 259 -11.23 59.64 22.28
C LEU A 259 -10.85 60.47 21.05
N ASP A 260 -10.53 61.75 21.26
CA ASP A 260 -10.05 62.61 20.18
C ASP A 260 -8.72 62.08 19.62
N ASN A 261 -8.41 62.38 18.36
CA ASN A 261 -7.21 61.87 17.66
C ASN A 261 -5.92 62.21 18.41
N THR A 262 -5.84 63.40 19.01
CA THR A 262 -4.68 63.82 19.82
C THR A 262 -4.57 63.00 21.12
N GLN A 263 -5.70 62.66 21.74
CA GLN A 263 -5.74 61.84 22.95
C GLN A 263 -5.36 60.38 22.64
N LEU A 264 -5.81 59.83 21.51
CA LEU A 264 -5.42 58.50 21.03
C LEU A 264 -3.92 58.38 20.76
N ILE A 265 -3.34 59.36 20.05
CA ILE A 265 -1.89 59.41 19.80
C ILE A 265 -1.11 59.45 21.12
N THR A 266 -1.57 60.25 22.09
CA THR A 266 -0.96 60.34 23.41
C THR A 266 -1.03 59.02 24.16
N ALA A 267 -2.21 58.40 24.21
CA ALA A 267 -2.44 57.11 24.87
C ALA A 267 -1.58 55.99 24.26
N LEU A 268 -1.49 55.92 22.93
CA LEU A 268 -0.65 54.94 22.22
C LEU A 268 0.85 55.15 22.50
N ASN A 269 1.34 56.40 22.49
CA ASN A 269 2.75 56.72 22.78
C ASN A 269 3.12 56.38 24.23
N GLN A 270 2.30 56.81 25.19
CA GLN A 270 2.53 56.54 26.62
C GLN A 270 2.48 55.04 26.91
N THR A 271 1.53 54.33 26.30
CA THR A 271 1.43 52.87 26.45
C THR A 271 2.62 52.16 25.83
N TRP A 272 3.02 52.52 24.61
CA TRP A 272 4.16 51.88 23.93
C TRP A 272 5.46 52.06 24.73
N SER A 273 5.79 53.28 25.11
CA SER A 273 7.01 53.58 25.88
C SER A 273 6.96 52.97 27.28
N GLY A 274 5.86 53.19 28.00
CA GLY A 274 5.67 52.75 29.36
C GLY A 274 5.67 51.23 29.50
N PHE A 275 4.90 50.52 28.65
CA PHE A 275 4.88 49.06 28.65
C PHE A 275 6.26 48.47 28.35
N ASN A 276 6.97 48.99 27.33
CA ASN A 276 8.30 48.48 26.97
C ASN A 276 9.34 48.71 28.06
N SER A 277 9.21 49.76 28.87
CA SER A 277 10.08 49.99 30.03
C SER A 277 9.77 49.10 31.24
N GLN A 278 8.53 48.61 31.38
CA GLN A 278 8.07 47.88 32.56
C GLN A 278 7.91 46.37 32.36
N VAL A 279 7.71 45.91 31.12
CA VAL A 279 7.41 44.49 30.85
C VAL A 279 8.53 43.56 31.30
N GLY A 280 9.79 44.03 31.26
CA GLY A 280 10.96 43.30 31.77
C GLY A 280 11.20 41.94 31.10
N ARG A 281 10.63 41.71 29.91
CA ARG A 281 10.65 40.43 29.19
C ARG A 281 10.74 40.66 27.68
N ASP A 282 11.50 39.82 27.01
CA ASP A 282 11.59 39.84 25.56
C ASP A 282 10.32 39.28 24.91
N TYR A 283 9.82 39.97 23.89
CA TYR A 283 8.64 39.57 23.14
C TYR A 283 8.91 39.62 21.63
N SER A 284 8.25 38.78 20.85
CA SER A 284 8.39 38.75 19.39
C SER A 284 7.44 39.75 18.72
N THR A 285 6.21 39.88 19.23
CA THR A 285 5.21 40.82 18.72
C THR A 285 4.43 41.46 19.87
N LEU A 286 4.04 42.72 19.70
CA LEU A 286 3.19 43.47 20.63
C LEU A 286 2.03 44.10 19.84
N THR A 287 0.81 43.79 20.26
CA THR A 287 -0.45 44.30 19.70
C THR A 287 -1.08 45.27 20.69
N LEU A 288 -1.30 46.51 20.25
CA LEU A 288 -2.07 47.53 20.96
C LEU A 288 -3.47 47.59 20.37
N SER A 289 -4.50 47.34 21.18
CA SER A 289 -5.88 47.54 20.77
C SER A 289 -6.29 48.99 21.02
N LEU A 290 -6.95 49.62 20.06
CA LEU A 290 -7.40 50.99 20.27
C LEU A 290 -8.44 51.05 21.40
N PRO A 291 -8.31 52.01 22.34
CA PRO A 291 -9.26 52.15 23.42
C PRO A 291 -10.63 52.52 22.87
N LYS A 292 -11.63 51.71 23.21
CA LYS A 292 -13.03 51.93 22.79
C LYS A 292 -13.78 52.86 23.74
N LYS A 293 -13.23 53.07 24.93
CA LYS A 293 -13.77 53.89 26.01
C LYS A 293 -12.64 54.77 26.55
N ASP A 294 -13.00 55.95 27.03
CA ASP A 294 -12.08 56.82 27.75
C ASP A 294 -12.05 56.43 29.24
N ASP A 295 -11.47 55.26 29.54
CA ASP A 295 -11.30 54.75 30.91
C ASP A 295 -9.83 54.73 31.37
N GLY A 296 -8.94 55.33 30.58
CA GLY A 296 -7.51 55.41 30.86
C GLY A 296 -6.74 54.12 30.58
N LYS A 297 -7.37 53.08 30.00
CA LYS A 297 -6.77 51.75 29.85
C LYS A 297 -6.65 51.32 28.40
N ILE A 298 -5.56 50.61 28.11
CA ILE A 298 -5.33 49.96 26.82
C ILE A 298 -5.10 48.47 27.06
N GLU A 299 -5.85 47.65 26.32
CA GLU A 299 -5.64 46.20 26.26
C GLU A 299 -4.50 45.88 25.30
N LEU A 300 -3.54 45.12 25.83
CA LEU A 300 -2.34 44.68 25.16
C LEU A 300 -2.36 43.17 25.01
N SER A 301 -1.91 42.69 23.85
CA SER A 301 -1.53 41.29 23.70
C SER A 301 -0.12 41.22 23.16
N PHE A 302 0.71 40.37 23.76
CA PHE A 302 2.06 40.14 23.28
C PHE A 302 2.39 38.66 23.24
N VAL A 303 3.39 38.33 22.44
CA VAL A 303 3.87 36.97 22.22
C VAL A 303 5.31 36.92 22.68
N ASP A 304 5.69 35.94 23.49
CA ASP A 304 7.07 35.77 23.95
C ASP A 304 8.06 35.71 22.77
N ALA A 305 9.34 36.01 23.00
CA ALA A 305 10.37 35.93 21.97
C ALA A 305 10.43 34.55 21.30
N THR A 306 10.22 33.48 22.08
CA THR A 306 10.07 32.10 21.60
C THR A 306 8.72 31.53 22.08
N PRO A 307 7.64 31.71 21.30
CA PRO A 307 6.33 31.23 21.72
C PRO A 307 6.26 29.71 21.72
N GLN A 308 5.53 29.14 22.69
CA GLN A 308 5.30 27.70 22.75
C GLN A 308 4.53 27.17 21.53
N HIS A 309 3.55 27.94 21.04
CA HIS A 309 2.79 27.67 19.82
C HIS A 309 2.07 28.95 19.35
N GLU A 310 1.43 28.94 18.17
CA GLU A 310 0.88 30.12 17.48
C GLU A 310 -0.31 30.83 18.20
N ARG A 311 -0.78 30.25 19.29
CA ARG A 311 -1.87 30.76 20.15
C ARG A 311 -1.43 31.00 21.59
N ALA A 312 -0.16 30.81 21.92
CA ALA A 312 0.40 31.11 23.23
C ALA A 312 0.63 32.63 23.30
N ARG A 313 -0.40 33.35 23.72
CA ARG A 313 -0.38 34.81 23.84
C ARG A 313 -0.56 35.22 25.29
N ASN A 314 0.17 36.24 25.68
CA ASN A 314 0.02 36.93 26.94
C ASN A 314 -0.96 38.10 26.77
N GLN A 315 -1.66 38.44 27.84
CA GLN A 315 -2.57 39.58 27.89
C GLN A 315 -2.13 40.53 28.99
N ALA A 316 -2.16 41.83 28.72
CA ALA A 316 -1.91 42.85 29.72
C ALA A 316 -2.91 44.00 29.58
N ILE A 317 -3.20 44.67 30.69
CA ILE A 317 -3.98 45.91 30.73
C ILE A 317 -3.04 46.99 31.25
N TYR A 318 -2.75 47.98 30.41
CA TYR A 318 -1.90 49.09 30.77
C TYR A 318 -2.74 50.35 30.97
N ASN A 319 -2.54 51.04 32.08
CA ASN A 319 -3.20 52.30 32.35
C ASN A 319 -2.27 53.45 31.94
N TYR A 320 -2.59 54.15 30.86
CA TYR A 320 -1.73 55.19 30.30
C TYR A 320 -1.78 56.51 31.09
N GLN A 321 -2.81 56.70 31.92
CA GLN A 321 -2.92 57.88 32.80
C GLN A 321 -2.05 57.75 34.05
N THR A 322 -2.03 56.55 34.65
CA THR A 322 -1.23 56.27 35.86
C THR A 322 0.17 55.74 35.55
N GLY A 323 0.39 55.27 34.33
CA GLY A 323 1.68 54.78 33.85
C GLY A 323 2.06 53.42 34.43
N ASN A 324 1.12 52.53 34.73
CA ASN A 324 1.39 51.21 35.33
C ASN A 324 0.64 50.08 34.62
N ILE A 325 1.20 48.87 34.68
CA ILE A 325 0.53 47.63 34.27
C ILE A 325 -0.46 47.20 35.38
N GLU A 326 -1.77 47.33 35.15
CA GLU A 326 -2.80 46.96 36.14
C GLU A 326 -3.01 45.45 36.23
N LYS A 327 -2.83 44.74 35.10
CA LYS A 327 -3.05 43.30 35.02
C LYS A 327 -2.12 42.71 33.98
N MET A 328 -1.48 41.59 34.31
CA MET A 328 -0.71 40.78 33.38
C MET A 328 -1.09 39.31 33.57
N GLU A 329 -1.57 38.68 32.50
CA GLU A 329 -1.87 37.25 32.45
C GLU A 329 -0.90 36.59 31.48
N LEU A 330 0.02 35.80 32.03
CA LEU A 330 0.99 35.06 31.24
C LEU A 330 0.43 33.68 30.86
N TYR A 331 0.76 33.23 29.65
CA TYR A 331 0.41 31.89 29.19
C TYR A 331 1.13 30.82 30.01
N GLU A 332 2.39 31.07 30.40
CA GLU A 332 3.22 30.13 31.15
C GLU A 332 2.66 29.81 32.55
N ASP A 333 1.95 30.75 33.18
CA ASP A 333 1.39 30.60 34.53
C ASP A 333 0.17 29.65 34.56
N LYS A 334 -0.42 29.34 33.40
CA LYS A 334 -1.57 28.43 33.31
C LYS A 334 -1.17 27.00 33.64
N LYS A 335 -2.02 26.30 34.39
CA LYS A 335 -1.85 24.86 34.67
C LYS A 335 -1.93 24.05 33.38
N LEU A 336 -1.29 22.87 33.34
CA LEU A 336 -1.23 22.04 32.13
C LEU A 336 -2.61 21.68 31.55
N ASN A 337 -3.57 21.32 32.41
CA ASN A 337 -4.95 21.04 31.99
C ASN A 337 -5.63 22.27 31.38
N GLN A 338 -5.43 23.45 31.95
CA GLN A 338 -5.94 24.72 31.41
C GLN A 338 -5.25 25.11 30.09
N LYS A 339 -3.94 24.87 29.96
CA LYS A 339 -3.19 25.04 28.72
C LYS A 339 -3.73 24.15 27.60
N ILE A 340 -3.92 22.85 27.86
CA ILE A 340 -4.50 21.92 26.87
C ILE A 340 -5.91 22.37 26.45
N MET A 341 -6.78 22.72 27.41
CA MET A 341 -8.17 23.10 27.11
C MET A 341 -8.28 24.45 26.38
N SER A 342 -7.39 25.40 26.67
CA SER A 342 -7.35 26.70 25.96
C SER A 342 -6.61 26.64 24.62
N SER A 343 -5.74 25.64 24.43
CA SER A 343 -4.94 25.41 23.22
C SER A 343 -5.38 24.19 22.41
N MET A 344 -6.68 23.85 22.44
CA MET A 344 -7.19 22.65 21.75
C MET A 344 -6.86 22.61 20.24
N LEU A 345 -6.85 23.76 19.56
CA LEU A 345 -6.44 23.79 18.14
C LEU A 345 -4.94 23.47 17.97
N PRO A 346 -4.01 24.13 18.68
CA PRO A 346 -2.59 23.73 18.71
C PRO A 346 -2.35 22.27 19.08
N VAL A 347 -3.14 21.71 20.02
CA VAL A 347 -3.06 20.28 20.37
C VAL A 347 -3.47 19.42 19.17
N HIS A 348 -4.60 19.73 18.53
CA HIS A 348 -5.09 19.02 17.35
C HIS A 348 -4.11 19.10 16.17
N ARG A 349 -3.47 20.26 15.95
CA ARG A 349 -2.47 20.49 14.90
C ARG A 349 -1.09 19.93 15.24
N GLY A 350 -0.83 19.62 16.51
CA GLY A 350 0.46 19.17 17.02
C GLY A 350 1.45 20.28 17.40
N SER A 351 1.19 21.55 17.04
CA SER A 351 2.08 22.68 17.36
C SER A 351 2.26 22.89 18.88
N PHE A 352 1.30 22.44 19.70
CA PHE A 352 1.41 22.49 21.16
C PHE A 352 2.65 21.76 21.73
N PHE A 353 3.10 20.70 21.06
CA PHE A 353 4.23 19.87 21.50
C PHE A 353 5.54 20.26 20.79
N GLY A 354 5.55 21.37 20.06
CA GLY A 354 6.70 21.87 19.32
C GLY A 354 6.77 21.40 17.86
N PRO A 355 7.71 21.97 17.08
CA PRO A 355 7.77 21.80 15.62
C PRO A 355 8.08 20.37 15.18
N ILE A 356 8.88 19.63 15.94
CA ILE A 356 9.19 18.21 15.65
C ILE A 356 7.92 17.37 15.77
N TYR A 357 7.17 17.52 16.85
CA TYR A 357 5.92 16.79 17.02
C TYR A 357 4.88 17.22 15.99
N GLN A 358 4.75 18.51 15.71
CA GLN A 358 3.86 19.02 14.66
C GLN A 358 4.15 18.39 13.30
N PHE A 359 5.43 18.25 12.96
CA PHE A 359 5.85 17.58 11.73
C PHE A 359 5.46 16.10 11.72
N VAL A 360 5.74 15.37 12.80
CA VAL A 360 5.35 13.95 12.92
C VAL A 360 3.81 13.79 12.93
N ALA A 361 3.08 14.70 13.55
CA ALA A 361 1.62 14.71 13.56
C ALA A 361 1.05 14.98 12.16
N MET A 362 1.65 15.89 11.40
CA MET A 362 1.32 16.11 9.99
C MET A 362 1.57 14.85 9.16
N LEU A 363 2.71 14.17 9.35
CA LEU A 363 2.98 12.90 8.69
C LEU A 363 1.96 11.83 9.04
N ALA A 364 1.59 11.70 10.32
CA ALA A 364 0.54 10.78 10.75
C ALA A 364 -0.81 11.10 10.09
N SER A 365 -1.17 12.39 9.99
CA SER A 365 -2.38 12.85 9.29
C SER A 365 -2.36 12.50 7.80
N LEU A 366 -1.19 12.61 7.15
CA LEU A 366 -0.97 12.22 5.76
C LEU A 366 -0.96 10.70 5.54
N ALA A 367 -0.82 9.89 6.59
CA ALA A 367 -0.95 8.44 6.49
C ALA A 367 -2.42 7.96 6.41
N MET A 368 -3.43 8.83 6.50
CA MET A 368 -4.84 8.40 6.39
C MET A 368 -5.28 7.79 5.04
N PRO A 369 -4.92 8.38 3.88
CA PRO A 369 -5.22 7.82 2.55
C PRO A 369 -4.78 6.38 2.34
N LEU A 370 -3.71 6.04 3.02
CA LEU A 370 -2.99 4.79 2.94
C LEU A 370 -3.82 3.65 3.53
N PHE A 371 -4.40 3.84 4.72
CA PHE A 371 -5.35 2.88 5.31
C PHE A 371 -6.60 2.64 4.46
N LEU A 372 -7.10 3.66 3.75
CA LEU A 372 -8.18 3.47 2.78
C LEU A 372 -7.74 2.56 1.64
N VAL A 373 -6.55 2.83 1.11
CA VAL A 373 -5.97 2.13 -0.02
C VAL A 373 -5.71 0.68 0.39
N THR A 374 -4.81 0.33 1.32
CA THR A 374 -4.62 -1.02 1.93
C THR A 374 -5.95 -1.69 2.38
N GLY A 375 -6.89 -0.94 2.93
CA GLY A 375 -8.19 -1.49 3.34
C GLY A 375 -8.99 -2.07 2.16
N TRP A 376 -9.14 -1.29 1.08
CA TRP A 376 -9.84 -1.69 -0.15
C TRP A 376 -9.15 -2.87 -0.85
N MET A 377 -7.85 -2.92 -0.66
CA MET A 377 -6.92 -3.80 -1.29
C MET A 377 -7.11 -5.24 -0.81
N LEU A 378 -7.04 -5.47 0.50
CA LEU A 378 -7.32 -6.79 1.09
C LEU A 378 -8.64 -7.38 0.64
N TYR A 379 -9.63 -6.52 0.46
CA TYR A 379 -10.98 -6.92 0.13
C TYR A 379 -11.09 -7.53 -1.28
N LEU A 380 -10.47 -6.92 -2.29
CA LEU A 380 -10.56 -7.40 -3.68
C LEU A 380 -9.89 -8.77 -3.87
N LYS A 381 -8.67 -8.95 -3.35
CA LYS A 381 -7.96 -10.24 -3.47
C LYS A 381 -8.66 -11.40 -2.80
N ARG A 382 -9.39 -11.14 -1.71
CA ARG A 382 -10.21 -12.15 -1.02
C ARG A 382 -11.40 -12.63 -1.87
N ARG A 383 -11.93 -11.81 -2.78
CA ARG A 383 -13.13 -12.13 -3.57
C ARG A 383 -12.81 -13.02 -4.77
N LYS A 384 -11.66 -12.83 -5.42
CA LYS A 384 -11.19 -13.63 -6.58
C LYS A 384 -10.99 -15.11 -6.19
N GLN A 385 -10.28 -15.34 -5.10
CA GLN A 385 -9.96 -16.68 -4.60
C GLN A 385 -11.21 -17.49 -4.18
N LYS A 386 -12.27 -16.81 -3.71
CA LYS A 386 -13.54 -17.46 -3.35
C LYS A 386 -14.29 -18.04 -4.56
N LYS A 387 -14.09 -17.50 -5.77
CA LYS A 387 -14.78 -17.92 -6.99
C LYS A 387 -14.24 -19.23 -7.56
N LEU A 388 -12.92 -19.44 -7.50
CA LEU A 388 -12.23 -20.67 -7.94
C LEU A 388 -12.56 -21.86 -7.03
N THR A 389 -12.59 -21.64 -5.71
CA THR A 389 -13.00 -22.67 -4.74
C THR A 389 -14.48 -23.08 -4.90
N GLN A 390 -15.35 -22.19 -5.41
CA GLN A 390 -16.74 -22.54 -5.68
C GLN A 390 -16.91 -23.44 -6.91
N ALA A 391 -16.06 -23.29 -7.92
CA ALA A 391 -16.07 -24.15 -9.11
C ALA A 391 -15.63 -25.58 -8.80
N ALA A 392 -14.57 -25.76 -8.00
CA ALA A 392 -14.12 -27.07 -7.52
C ALA A 392 -15.14 -27.77 -6.60
N ARG A 393 -15.97 -26.99 -5.89
CA ARG A 393 -17.01 -27.51 -5.00
C ARG A 393 -18.25 -28.03 -5.74
N GLN A 394 -18.44 -27.63 -7.00
CA GLN A 394 -19.62 -28.01 -7.80
C GLN A 394 -19.48 -29.38 -8.50
N SER A 395 -18.28 -29.96 -8.58
CA SER A 395 -18.04 -31.27 -9.21
C SER A 395 -18.31 -32.49 -8.30
N LEU A 396 -18.87 -32.29 -7.09
CA LEU A 396 -18.97 -33.30 -6.02
C LEU A 396 -20.36 -33.94 -5.86
N ALA A 397 -21.33 -33.64 -6.73
CA ALA A 397 -22.70 -34.11 -6.57
C ALA A 397 -22.98 -35.31 -7.48
N GLY A 398 -23.05 -36.53 -6.91
CA GLY A 398 -23.74 -37.64 -7.57
C GLY A 398 -23.18 -39.07 -7.45
N GLN A 399 -22.29 -39.41 -6.52
CA GLN A 399 -21.74 -40.78 -6.42
C GLN A 399 -22.27 -41.58 -5.23
N TYR A 400 -22.32 -42.91 -5.40
CA TYR A 400 -22.72 -43.91 -4.41
C TYR A 400 -21.63 -44.06 -3.33
N ILE A 401 -22.02 -43.89 -2.07
CA ILE A 401 -21.13 -43.91 -0.89
C ILE A 401 -21.40 -45.20 -0.10
N ASP A 402 -20.36 -45.92 0.33
CA ASP A 402 -20.50 -47.07 1.21
C ASP A 402 -20.99 -46.63 2.61
N PRO A 403 -22.17 -47.08 3.08
CA PRO A 403 -22.72 -46.69 4.38
C PRO A 403 -21.92 -47.21 5.58
N ASN A 404 -21.01 -48.17 5.41
CA ASN A 404 -20.16 -48.72 6.47
C ASN A 404 -18.73 -48.14 6.50
N ALA A 405 -18.38 -47.27 5.55
CA ALA A 405 -17.05 -46.67 5.46
C ALA A 405 -16.85 -45.51 6.46
N LYS A 406 -15.61 -45.36 6.96
CA LYS A 406 -15.24 -44.27 7.87
C LYS A 406 -14.97 -42.98 7.07
N PRO A 407 -15.47 -41.80 7.51
CA PRO A 407 -15.30 -40.57 6.76
C PRO A 407 -13.88 -40.00 6.86
N TRP A 408 -13.35 -39.59 5.71
CA TRP A 408 -12.08 -38.89 5.56
C TRP A 408 -12.26 -37.38 5.65
N LEU A 409 -11.37 -36.74 6.39
CA LEU A 409 -11.19 -35.29 6.37
C LEU A 409 -9.88 -34.93 5.66
N ILE A 410 -9.94 -34.19 4.56
CA ILE A 410 -8.76 -33.66 3.88
C ILE A 410 -8.67 -32.16 4.15
N THR A 411 -7.51 -31.72 4.64
CA THR A 411 -7.25 -30.31 4.91
C THR A 411 -6.04 -29.80 4.17
N TYR A 412 -6.12 -28.56 3.65
CA TYR A 412 -5.05 -27.98 2.84
C TYR A 412 -4.60 -26.58 3.26
N ALA A 413 -3.30 -26.32 3.13
CA ALA A 413 -2.68 -25.00 3.27
C ALA A 413 -1.95 -24.64 1.98
N THR A 414 -2.37 -23.58 1.29
CA THR A 414 -1.82 -23.24 -0.03
C THR A 414 -1.53 -21.74 -0.17
N GLN A 415 -0.50 -21.41 -0.96
CA GLN A 415 -0.21 -20.03 -1.38
C GLN A 415 -0.52 -19.82 -2.87
N THR A 416 -0.11 -20.76 -3.72
CA THR A 416 -0.23 -20.70 -5.19
C THR A 416 -1.33 -21.61 -5.75
N GLY A 417 -2.05 -22.35 -4.90
CA GLY A 417 -3.16 -23.24 -5.30
C GLY A 417 -2.79 -24.73 -5.39
N VAL A 418 -1.51 -25.09 -5.47
CA VAL A 418 -1.07 -26.49 -5.67
C VAL A 418 -1.55 -27.45 -4.57
N ALA A 419 -1.36 -27.08 -3.30
CA ALA A 419 -1.82 -27.90 -2.18
C ALA A 419 -3.35 -28.04 -2.12
N GLU A 420 -4.09 -27.04 -2.60
CA GLU A 420 -5.56 -27.12 -2.72
C GLU A 420 -5.96 -28.09 -3.83
N GLN A 421 -5.30 -28.03 -4.98
CA GLN A 421 -5.55 -28.93 -6.10
C GLN A 421 -5.26 -30.40 -5.75
N LEU A 422 -4.14 -30.67 -5.08
CA LEU A 422 -3.79 -32.02 -4.62
C LEU A 422 -4.77 -32.55 -3.57
N ALA A 423 -5.25 -31.69 -2.66
CA ALA A 423 -6.27 -32.08 -1.69
C ALA A 423 -7.59 -32.46 -2.35
N TRP A 424 -8.03 -31.69 -3.35
CA TRP A 424 -9.24 -32.02 -4.13
C TRP A 424 -9.06 -33.28 -4.99
N SER A 425 -7.90 -33.46 -5.62
CA SER A 425 -7.58 -34.66 -6.38
C SER A 425 -7.55 -35.93 -5.50
N THR A 426 -6.95 -35.85 -4.32
CA THR A 426 -6.96 -36.93 -3.32
C THR A 426 -8.38 -37.24 -2.87
N ALA A 427 -9.23 -36.21 -2.74
CA ALA A 427 -10.63 -36.39 -2.39
C ALA A 427 -11.42 -37.16 -3.45
N THR A 428 -11.22 -36.84 -4.72
CA THR A 428 -11.85 -37.55 -5.84
C THR A 428 -11.46 -39.03 -5.84
N SER A 429 -10.16 -39.35 -5.69
CA SER A 429 -9.68 -40.74 -5.68
C SER A 429 -10.28 -41.56 -4.52
N LEU A 430 -10.39 -40.97 -3.32
CA LEU A 430 -11.05 -41.62 -2.18
C LEU A 430 -12.56 -41.82 -2.40
N GLN A 431 -13.24 -40.89 -3.06
CA GLN A 431 -14.66 -41.02 -3.39
C GLN A 431 -14.93 -42.08 -4.46
N GLU A 432 -14.06 -42.21 -5.46
CA GLU A 432 -14.12 -43.28 -6.46
C GLU A 432 -13.95 -44.66 -5.80
N ALA A 433 -13.13 -44.75 -4.76
CA ALA A 433 -13.04 -45.91 -3.87
C ALA A 433 -14.21 -46.01 -2.85
N HIS A 434 -15.34 -45.34 -3.13
CA HIS A 434 -16.58 -45.31 -2.36
C HIS A 434 -16.44 -44.82 -0.90
N GLN A 435 -15.38 -44.07 -0.57
CA GLN A 435 -15.21 -43.50 0.76
C GLN A 435 -15.93 -42.15 0.91
N PRO A 436 -16.56 -41.88 2.07
CA PRO A 436 -17.08 -40.56 2.38
C PRO A 436 -15.92 -39.59 2.64
N VAL A 437 -15.86 -38.48 1.89
CA VAL A 437 -14.77 -37.49 2.01
C VAL A 437 -15.31 -36.07 2.23
N GLN A 438 -14.69 -35.35 3.15
CA GLN A 438 -14.87 -33.93 3.36
C GLN A 438 -13.54 -33.18 3.14
N VAL A 439 -13.54 -32.16 2.29
CA VAL A 439 -12.37 -31.28 2.10
C VAL A 439 -12.60 -29.93 2.77
N LYS A 440 -11.63 -29.45 3.56
CA LYS A 440 -11.67 -28.15 4.25
C LYS A 440 -10.34 -27.41 4.10
N PRO A 441 -10.31 -26.11 3.76
CA PRO A 441 -9.07 -25.34 3.87
C PRO A 441 -8.64 -25.26 5.35
N VAL A 442 -7.34 -25.29 5.61
CA VAL A 442 -6.79 -25.35 6.98
C VAL A 442 -7.22 -24.17 7.85
N GLN A 443 -7.56 -23.03 7.24
CA GLN A 443 -8.10 -21.85 7.94
C GLN A 443 -9.46 -22.14 8.62
N GLN A 444 -10.21 -23.11 8.10
CA GLN A 444 -11.54 -23.52 8.56
C GLN A 444 -11.50 -24.78 9.43
N LEU A 445 -10.34 -25.42 9.58
CA LEU A 445 -10.16 -26.60 10.42
C LEU A 445 -10.29 -26.25 11.90
N THR A 446 -11.11 -27.01 12.63
CA THR A 446 -11.35 -26.84 14.07
C THR A 446 -10.92 -28.07 14.87
N GLN A 447 -10.85 -27.94 16.19
CA GLN A 447 -10.58 -29.06 17.09
C GLN A 447 -11.68 -30.13 17.01
N THR A 448 -12.95 -29.73 16.99
CA THR A 448 -14.08 -30.65 16.87
C THR A 448 -14.04 -31.43 15.55
N ASP A 449 -13.58 -30.81 14.46
CA ASP A 449 -13.35 -31.53 13.20
C ASP A 449 -12.33 -32.67 13.40
N LEU A 450 -11.27 -32.44 14.18
CA LEU A 450 -10.27 -33.48 14.48
C LEU A 450 -10.83 -34.53 15.46
N GLU A 451 -11.61 -34.16 16.45
CA GLU A 451 -12.23 -35.10 17.40
C GLU A 451 -13.25 -36.03 16.73
N GLN A 452 -13.99 -35.53 15.73
CA GLN A 452 -15.06 -36.27 15.06
C GLN A 452 -14.59 -37.20 13.93
N HIS A 453 -13.37 -37.02 13.43
CA HIS A 453 -12.84 -37.81 12.32
C HIS A 453 -11.73 -38.75 12.81
N GLN A 454 -11.82 -40.02 12.42
CA GLN A 454 -10.78 -41.02 12.72
C GLN A 454 -9.68 -41.06 11.66
N GLN A 455 -9.89 -40.42 10.50
CA GLN A 455 -8.99 -40.42 9.34
C GLN A 455 -8.83 -39.01 8.78
N VAL A 456 -7.61 -38.48 8.82
CA VAL A 456 -7.33 -37.08 8.43
C VAL A 456 -6.08 -36.96 7.56
N LEU A 457 -6.19 -36.27 6.42
CA LEU A 457 -5.07 -35.98 5.51
C LEU A 457 -4.74 -34.49 5.53
N PHE A 458 -3.47 -34.15 5.65
CA PHE A 458 -2.97 -32.77 5.63
C PHE A 458 -2.11 -32.53 4.39
N VAL A 459 -2.53 -31.62 3.51
CA VAL A 459 -1.78 -31.20 2.31
C VAL A 459 -1.28 -29.77 2.50
N ILE A 460 -0.01 -29.60 2.85
CA ILE A 460 0.50 -28.37 3.45
C ILE A 460 1.67 -27.79 2.65
N SER A 461 1.48 -26.64 2.02
CA SER A 461 2.59 -25.85 1.45
C SER A 461 3.33 -25.09 2.54
N THR A 462 4.64 -24.94 2.35
CA THR A 462 5.51 -24.04 3.12
C THR A 462 5.77 -22.77 2.30
N TYR A 463 5.84 -21.60 2.93
CA TYR A 463 6.05 -20.32 2.24
C TYR A 463 7.17 -19.48 2.87
N GLY A 464 7.92 -18.77 2.02
CA GLY A 464 8.98 -17.85 2.44
C GLY A 464 10.10 -18.58 3.17
N THR A 465 10.49 -18.08 4.35
CA THR A 465 11.55 -18.64 5.20
C THR A 465 11.03 -19.77 6.10
N GLY A 466 10.18 -20.65 5.57
CA GLY A 466 9.67 -21.79 6.33
C GLY A 466 8.37 -21.59 7.09
N ASP A 467 7.66 -20.51 6.80
CA ASP A 467 6.41 -20.15 7.46
C ASP A 467 5.19 -20.83 6.82
N ALA A 468 4.08 -20.77 7.54
CA ALA A 468 2.77 -21.12 6.99
C ALA A 468 2.37 -20.17 5.85
N PRO A 469 1.70 -20.65 4.80
CA PRO A 469 1.00 -19.80 3.84
C PRO A 469 0.04 -18.84 4.54
N ASP A 470 -0.28 -17.71 3.91
CA ASP A 470 -0.92 -16.55 4.55
C ASP A 470 -2.24 -16.95 5.20
N LEU A 471 -2.98 -17.79 4.48
CA LEU A 471 -4.28 -18.32 4.87
C LEU A 471 -4.19 -19.35 6.01
N ALA A 472 -3.03 -19.99 6.18
CA ALA A 472 -2.75 -20.99 7.21
C ALA A 472 -2.19 -20.40 8.51
N THR A 473 -1.82 -19.11 8.52
CA THR A 473 -1.26 -18.41 9.69
C THR A 473 -2.13 -18.52 10.96
N SER A 474 -3.47 -18.58 10.83
CA SER A 474 -4.38 -18.75 11.98
C SER A 474 -4.31 -20.15 12.57
N PHE A 475 -4.27 -21.17 11.71
CA PHE A 475 -4.11 -22.56 12.13
C PHE A 475 -2.76 -22.74 12.83
N ALA A 476 -1.68 -22.24 12.23
CA ALA A 476 -0.33 -22.30 12.78
C ALA A 476 -0.21 -21.65 14.17
N LYS A 477 -0.91 -20.53 14.38
CA LYS A 477 -0.85 -19.82 15.67
C LYS A 477 -1.78 -20.42 16.72
N LYS A 478 -2.88 -21.08 16.35
CA LYS A 478 -3.95 -21.48 17.28
C LYS A 478 -4.05 -22.97 17.50
N LEU A 479 -4.10 -23.76 16.44
CA LEU A 479 -4.31 -25.19 16.54
C LEU A 479 -3.00 -25.90 16.90
N LEU A 480 -1.89 -25.56 16.22
CA LEU A 480 -0.56 -26.14 16.46
C LEU A 480 0.04 -25.89 17.86
N LYS A 481 -0.67 -25.16 18.73
CA LYS A 481 -0.24 -24.86 20.11
C LYS A 481 -1.14 -25.49 21.17
N LEU A 482 -2.17 -26.23 20.77
CA LEU A 482 -3.07 -26.92 21.68
C LEU A 482 -2.54 -28.32 21.98
N ASN A 483 -2.73 -28.76 23.21
CA ASN A 483 -2.65 -30.17 23.59
C ASN A 483 -4.06 -30.74 23.51
N VAL A 484 -4.29 -31.61 22.53
CA VAL A 484 -5.56 -32.27 22.24
C VAL A 484 -5.29 -33.77 22.24
N ASP A 485 -6.17 -34.58 22.82
CA ASP A 485 -6.03 -36.03 22.69
C ASP A 485 -6.46 -36.44 21.28
N LEU A 486 -5.49 -36.84 20.46
CA LEU A 486 -5.71 -37.27 19.07
C LEU A 486 -5.40 -38.76 18.87
N LYS A 487 -5.32 -39.56 19.96
CA LYS A 487 -5.00 -41.01 19.89
C LYS A 487 -5.95 -41.83 19.01
N HIS A 488 -7.16 -41.35 18.75
CA HIS A 488 -8.11 -42.03 17.87
C HIS A 488 -7.91 -41.68 16.39
N ILE A 489 -7.05 -40.71 16.06
CA ILE A 489 -6.83 -40.24 14.69
C ILE A 489 -5.71 -41.03 14.03
N ASN A 490 -6.00 -41.53 12.83
CA ASN A 490 -5.01 -41.94 11.86
C ASN A 490 -4.81 -40.81 10.85
N TYR A 491 -3.57 -40.38 10.62
CA TYR A 491 -3.29 -39.25 9.73
C TYR A 491 -2.13 -39.48 8.77
N ALA A 492 -2.06 -38.67 7.73
CA ALA A 492 -0.86 -38.51 6.91
C ALA A 492 -0.66 -37.05 6.50
N VAL A 493 0.59 -36.64 6.32
CA VAL A 493 0.98 -35.28 5.91
C VAL A 493 1.72 -35.34 4.58
N LEU A 494 1.22 -34.59 3.61
CA LEU A 494 1.89 -34.26 2.36
C LEU A 494 2.44 -32.83 2.51
N ALA A 495 3.74 -32.69 2.66
CA ALA A 495 4.42 -31.41 2.86
C ALA A 495 5.00 -30.92 1.53
N LEU A 496 4.54 -29.77 1.04
CA LEU A 496 5.04 -29.16 -0.18
C LEU A 496 6.07 -28.07 0.15
N GLY A 497 7.21 -28.13 -0.51
CA GLY A 497 8.30 -27.16 -0.39
C GLY A 497 9.15 -27.12 -1.66
N SER A 498 10.25 -26.38 -1.59
CA SER A 498 11.28 -26.37 -2.63
C SER A 498 12.63 -26.62 -1.99
N LYS A 499 13.40 -27.59 -2.50
CA LYS A 499 14.77 -27.87 -2.02
C LYS A 499 15.74 -26.70 -2.27
N GLU A 500 15.32 -25.71 -3.03
CA GLU A 500 16.02 -24.42 -3.22
C GLU A 500 16.08 -23.59 -1.91
N TYR A 501 15.24 -23.89 -0.91
CA TYR A 501 15.30 -23.30 0.43
C TYR A 501 15.68 -24.38 1.47
N PRO A 502 16.93 -24.87 1.47
CA PRO A 502 17.32 -26.09 2.20
C PRO A 502 17.08 -25.99 3.71
N ASP A 503 17.32 -24.82 4.31
CA ASP A 503 17.13 -24.61 5.76
C ASP A 503 15.65 -24.63 6.21
N THR A 504 14.73 -24.48 5.26
CA THR A 504 13.30 -24.33 5.53
C THR A 504 12.44 -25.26 4.65
N TYR A 505 13.07 -26.26 4.05
CA TYR A 505 12.40 -27.19 3.15
C TYR A 505 11.29 -27.92 3.90
N CYS A 506 10.06 -27.83 3.38
CA CYS A 506 8.86 -28.44 3.95
C CYS A 506 8.58 -28.11 5.42
N SER A 507 9.22 -27.09 5.99
CA SER A 507 9.29 -26.88 7.45
C SER A 507 7.93 -26.67 8.10
N PHE A 508 6.98 -26.04 7.40
CA PHE A 508 5.64 -25.88 7.94
C PHE A 508 4.88 -27.22 7.95
N GLY A 509 5.04 -28.05 6.92
CA GLY A 509 4.51 -29.42 6.90
C GLY A 509 5.07 -30.27 8.04
N HIS A 510 6.39 -30.20 8.28
CA HIS A 510 7.02 -30.86 9.43
C HIS A 510 6.51 -30.36 10.78
N ALA A 511 6.25 -29.05 10.91
CA ALA A 511 5.67 -28.51 12.13
C ALA A 511 4.26 -29.05 12.40
N VAL A 512 3.46 -29.30 11.34
CA VAL A 512 2.15 -29.95 11.47
C VAL A 512 2.30 -31.40 11.91
N ASP A 513 3.18 -32.17 11.28
CA ASP A 513 3.45 -33.56 11.64
C ASP A 513 3.93 -33.72 13.09
N ALA A 514 4.91 -32.90 13.50
CA ALA A 514 5.44 -32.91 14.85
C ALA A 514 4.36 -32.62 15.90
N TRP A 515 3.45 -31.69 15.61
CA TRP A 515 2.33 -31.38 16.48
C TRP A 515 1.32 -32.55 16.57
N LEU A 516 1.00 -33.21 15.45
CA LEU A 516 0.10 -34.37 15.46
C LEU A 516 0.67 -35.52 16.31
N LYS A 517 1.97 -35.81 16.16
CA LYS A 517 2.68 -36.83 16.97
C LYS A 517 2.68 -36.49 18.46
N ALA A 518 2.98 -35.23 18.81
CA ALA A 518 3.00 -34.78 20.20
C ALA A 518 1.62 -34.94 20.89
N ASN A 519 0.54 -34.98 20.11
CA ASN A 519 -0.83 -35.14 20.57
C ASN A 519 -1.34 -36.59 20.49
N GLY A 520 -0.46 -37.56 20.22
CA GLY A 520 -0.77 -38.97 20.23
C GLY A 520 -1.45 -39.51 18.97
N ALA A 521 -1.59 -38.71 17.91
CA ALA A 521 -2.14 -39.18 16.65
C ALA A 521 -1.25 -40.25 16.00
N HIS A 522 -1.87 -41.22 15.34
CA HIS A 522 -1.19 -42.33 14.68
C HIS A 522 -0.91 -41.96 13.22
N ALA A 523 0.37 -41.80 12.87
CA ALA A 523 0.76 -41.60 11.48
C ALA A 523 0.54 -42.90 10.69
N LEU A 524 -0.19 -42.82 9.58
CA LEU A 524 -0.35 -43.93 8.62
C LEU A 524 0.99 -44.30 7.99
N PHE A 525 1.81 -43.29 7.72
CA PHE A 525 3.18 -43.39 7.21
C PHE A 525 3.93 -42.08 7.48
N ASN A 526 5.25 -42.06 7.24
CA ASN A 526 6.06 -40.85 7.44
C ASN A 526 5.62 -39.71 6.53
N THR A 527 5.79 -38.46 6.99
CA THR A 527 5.53 -37.26 6.16
C THR A 527 6.22 -37.39 4.82
N ILE A 528 5.44 -37.22 3.75
CA ILE A 528 5.97 -37.23 2.38
C ILE A 528 6.25 -35.78 2.01
N GLU A 529 7.50 -35.50 1.74
CA GLU A 529 7.98 -34.21 1.24
C GLU A 529 7.84 -34.19 -0.28
N VAL A 530 7.33 -33.10 -0.82
CA VAL A 530 7.14 -32.90 -2.25
C VAL A 530 7.98 -31.70 -2.66
N ASP A 531 8.99 -31.95 -3.49
CA ASP A 531 9.79 -30.90 -4.09
C ASP A 531 9.08 -30.33 -5.32
N ASN A 532 8.61 -29.08 -5.25
CA ASN A 532 8.01 -28.36 -6.39
C ASN A 532 6.95 -29.17 -7.18
N ALA A 533 6.07 -29.87 -6.46
CA ALA A 533 5.03 -30.73 -7.05
C ALA A 533 5.57 -31.89 -7.90
N ASN A 534 6.72 -32.47 -7.52
CA ASN A 534 7.32 -33.63 -8.19
C ASN A 534 6.31 -34.80 -8.31
N PRO A 535 6.10 -35.35 -9.53
CA PRO A 535 5.14 -36.44 -9.75
C PRO A 535 5.48 -37.74 -9.01
N SER A 536 6.76 -38.09 -8.86
CA SER A 536 7.18 -39.29 -8.12
C SER A 536 6.90 -39.15 -6.63
N ASP A 537 7.08 -37.96 -6.05
CA ASP A 537 6.73 -37.70 -4.65
C ASP A 537 5.21 -37.78 -4.43
N ILE A 538 4.42 -37.27 -5.39
CA ILE A 538 2.95 -37.35 -5.39
C ILE A 538 2.48 -38.80 -5.62
N GLN A 539 3.15 -39.56 -6.47
CA GLN A 539 2.87 -40.97 -6.69
C GLN A 539 3.19 -41.79 -5.43
N ASN A 540 4.31 -41.48 -4.76
CA ASN A 540 4.65 -42.08 -3.47
C ASN A 540 3.57 -41.76 -2.41
N TRP A 541 3.01 -40.55 -2.42
CA TRP A 541 1.86 -40.20 -1.59
C TRP A 541 0.65 -41.09 -1.87
N ASN A 542 0.27 -41.24 -3.14
CA ASN A 542 -0.88 -42.07 -3.53
C ASN A 542 -0.65 -43.55 -3.20
N GLN A 543 0.54 -44.10 -3.47
CA GLN A 543 0.90 -45.48 -3.18
C GLN A 543 0.94 -45.77 -1.68
N SER A 544 1.53 -44.86 -0.90
CA SER A 544 1.58 -44.97 0.56
C SER A 544 0.18 -44.92 1.16
N LEU A 545 -0.70 -44.05 0.62
CA LEU A 545 -2.09 -43.97 1.03
C LEU A 545 -2.88 -45.22 0.64
N ALA A 546 -2.74 -45.72 -0.59
CA ALA A 546 -3.39 -46.96 -1.04
C ALA A 546 -2.96 -48.16 -0.18
N LYS A 547 -1.65 -48.31 0.08
CA LYS A 547 -1.10 -49.38 0.92
C LYS A 547 -1.60 -49.29 2.36
N ALA A 548 -1.63 -48.09 2.94
CA ALA A 548 -2.06 -47.89 4.33
C ALA A 548 -3.57 -48.10 4.52
N THR A 549 -4.37 -47.75 3.51
CA THR A 549 -5.83 -47.83 3.56
C THR A 549 -6.40 -49.14 3.02
N LYS A 550 -5.60 -49.90 2.24
CA LYS A 550 -6.02 -51.08 1.47
C LYS A 550 -7.14 -50.78 0.46
N LEU A 551 -7.29 -49.51 0.07
CA LEU A 551 -8.21 -49.07 -0.96
C LEU A 551 -7.51 -49.09 -2.31
N ASP A 552 -8.26 -49.41 -3.37
CA ASP A 552 -7.79 -49.21 -4.74
C ASP A 552 -7.93 -47.72 -5.08
N LEU A 553 -6.94 -46.93 -4.67
CA LEU A 553 -6.86 -45.52 -4.98
C LEU A 553 -6.17 -45.37 -6.33
N HIS A 554 -6.95 -45.09 -7.36
CA HIS A 554 -6.38 -44.74 -8.65
C HIS A 554 -5.58 -43.45 -8.49
N ALA A 555 -4.32 -43.49 -8.89
CA ALA A 555 -3.50 -42.31 -8.99
C ALA A 555 -4.14 -41.39 -10.02
N VAL A 556 -4.74 -40.29 -9.57
CA VAL A 556 -5.03 -39.17 -10.47
C VAL A 556 -3.66 -38.57 -10.79
N ASN A 557 -3.07 -39.07 -11.87
CA ASN A 557 -1.88 -38.49 -12.43
C ASN A 557 -2.25 -37.05 -12.77
N LEU A 558 -1.60 -36.07 -12.14
CA LEU A 558 -1.61 -34.70 -12.64
C LEU A 558 -0.76 -34.70 -13.91
N GLU A 559 -1.22 -35.43 -14.92
CA GLU A 559 -0.65 -35.36 -16.24
C GLU A 559 -0.90 -33.94 -16.71
N LYS A 560 0.20 -33.18 -16.74
CA LYS A 560 0.24 -31.94 -17.47
C LYS A 560 0.00 -32.32 -18.92
N VAL A 561 -1.24 -32.19 -19.37
CA VAL A 561 -1.56 -32.35 -20.78
C VAL A 561 -0.91 -31.16 -21.48
N PHE A 562 0.07 -31.46 -22.33
CA PHE A 562 0.70 -30.49 -23.21
C PHE A 562 0.02 -30.59 -24.57
N ASP A 563 -0.33 -29.43 -25.11
CA ASP A 563 -0.80 -29.32 -26.47
C ASP A 563 0.41 -29.27 -27.42
N SER A 564 0.19 -29.67 -28.67
CA SER A 564 1.19 -29.54 -29.73
C SER A 564 1.11 -28.16 -30.38
N TRP A 565 2.21 -27.42 -30.32
CA TRP A 565 2.38 -26.10 -30.92
C TRP A 565 3.54 -26.12 -31.91
N THR A 566 3.42 -25.43 -33.04
CA THR A 566 4.51 -25.37 -34.02
C THR A 566 5.40 -24.15 -33.78
N LEU A 567 6.73 -24.34 -33.75
CA LEU A 567 7.69 -23.23 -33.81
C LEU A 567 7.61 -22.57 -35.19
N GLN A 568 6.95 -21.43 -35.30
CA GLN A 568 6.79 -20.75 -36.58
C GLN A 568 7.98 -19.85 -36.91
N GLN A 569 8.54 -19.18 -35.90
CA GLN A 569 9.61 -18.21 -36.12
C GLN A 569 10.54 -18.10 -34.91
N ARG A 570 11.81 -17.81 -35.21
CA ARG A 570 12.87 -17.56 -34.24
C ARG A 570 13.80 -16.46 -34.75
N ASP A 571 13.72 -15.28 -34.12
CA ASP A 571 14.52 -14.13 -34.51
C ASP A 571 15.46 -13.71 -33.38
N LEU A 572 16.73 -13.46 -33.70
CA LEU A 572 17.67 -12.88 -32.75
C LEU A 572 17.33 -11.39 -32.55
N LEU A 573 17.01 -11.00 -31.32
CA LEU A 573 16.61 -9.64 -30.96
C LEU A 573 17.78 -8.70 -30.69
N ASN A 574 18.95 -9.22 -30.30
CA ASN A 574 20.12 -8.41 -29.94
C ASN A 574 21.45 -8.85 -30.58
N PRO A 575 21.55 -8.77 -31.92
CA PRO A 575 22.84 -8.99 -32.58
C PRO A 575 23.90 -8.03 -32.02
N ASN A 576 25.10 -8.58 -31.79
CA ASN A 576 26.29 -7.84 -31.32
C ASN A 576 26.20 -7.21 -29.92
N SER A 577 25.24 -7.62 -29.08
CA SER A 577 25.17 -7.20 -27.68
C SER A 577 26.33 -7.74 -26.85
N LEU A 578 26.72 -7.00 -25.82
CA LEU A 578 27.57 -7.46 -24.71
C LEU A 578 26.89 -8.53 -23.83
N GLY A 579 25.57 -8.68 -23.94
CA GLY A 579 24.78 -9.69 -23.24
C GLY A 579 24.63 -10.98 -24.03
N GLN A 580 24.12 -12.01 -23.36
CA GLN A 580 23.79 -13.26 -24.04
C GLN A 580 22.68 -13.05 -25.09
N PRO A 581 22.70 -13.80 -26.20
CA PRO A 581 21.67 -13.76 -27.23
C PRO A 581 20.25 -13.90 -26.67
N ALA A 582 19.35 -13.04 -27.11
CA ALA A 582 17.94 -13.04 -26.76
C ALA A 582 17.09 -13.14 -28.03
N TYR A 583 16.04 -13.95 -27.99
CA TYR A 583 15.26 -14.29 -29.17
C TYR A 583 13.77 -14.01 -28.99
N ASN A 584 13.13 -13.59 -30.08
CA ASN A 584 11.70 -13.65 -30.27
C ASN A 584 11.35 -15.06 -30.77
N ILE A 585 10.46 -15.73 -30.07
CA ILE A 585 9.99 -17.08 -30.41
C ILE A 585 8.50 -16.99 -30.70
N GLU A 586 8.07 -17.40 -31.90
CA GLU A 586 6.66 -17.42 -32.29
C GLU A 586 6.14 -18.85 -32.40
N LEU A 587 5.05 -19.14 -31.69
CA LEU A 587 4.43 -20.45 -31.58
C LEU A 587 2.98 -20.38 -32.06
N LYS A 588 2.58 -21.35 -32.89
CA LYS A 588 1.21 -21.45 -33.39
C LYS A 588 0.55 -22.73 -32.90
N ALA A 589 -0.62 -22.60 -32.28
CA ALA A 589 -1.43 -23.75 -31.90
C ALA A 589 -2.04 -24.40 -33.14
N ASN A 590 -2.12 -25.73 -33.13
CA ASN A 590 -2.82 -26.50 -34.16
C ASN A 590 -4.35 -26.52 -33.97
N HIS A 591 -4.84 -25.90 -32.90
CA HIS A 591 -6.25 -25.77 -32.52
C HIS A 591 -6.54 -24.36 -32.00
N GLU A 592 -7.80 -24.07 -31.69
CA GLU A 592 -8.16 -22.83 -31.01
C GLU A 592 -7.62 -22.87 -29.57
N ALA A 593 -6.75 -21.93 -29.23
CA ALA A 593 -6.12 -21.81 -27.92
C ALA A 593 -6.54 -20.50 -27.26
N ILE A 594 -6.86 -20.57 -25.96
CA ILE A 594 -7.34 -19.43 -25.18
C ILE A 594 -6.30 -19.09 -24.12
N TRP A 595 -5.81 -17.85 -24.14
CA TRP A 595 -4.97 -17.29 -23.08
C TRP A 595 -5.33 -15.83 -22.86
N GLN A 596 -4.77 -15.20 -21.83
CA GLN A 596 -4.96 -13.79 -21.53
C GLN A 596 -3.61 -13.09 -21.38
N ALA A 597 -3.58 -11.78 -21.57
CA ALA A 597 -2.36 -11.00 -21.34
C ALA A 597 -1.87 -11.18 -19.90
N GLY A 598 -0.58 -11.47 -19.76
CA GLY A 598 0.05 -11.82 -18.48
C GLY A 598 0.06 -13.31 -18.13
N ASP A 599 -0.53 -14.20 -18.93
CA ASP A 599 -0.41 -15.64 -18.77
C ASP A 599 0.99 -16.17 -19.12
N ILE A 600 1.25 -17.40 -18.69
CA ILE A 600 2.55 -18.06 -18.80
C ILE A 600 2.42 -19.26 -19.74
N ALA A 601 3.37 -19.39 -20.66
CA ALA A 601 3.58 -20.61 -21.43
C ALA A 601 4.49 -21.54 -20.64
N GLU A 602 3.98 -22.73 -20.30
CA GLU A 602 4.79 -23.79 -19.74
C GLU A 602 5.16 -24.77 -20.86
N ILE A 603 6.46 -24.91 -21.10
CA ILE A 603 7.03 -25.68 -22.21
C ILE A 603 7.79 -26.88 -21.64
N GLN A 604 7.62 -28.04 -22.29
CA GLN A 604 8.48 -29.19 -22.06
C GLN A 604 9.70 -29.10 -22.99
N PRO A 605 10.90 -28.77 -22.47
CA PRO A 605 12.11 -28.79 -23.29
C PRO A 605 12.55 -30.22 -23.59
N GLY A 606 13.29 -30.38 -24.67
CA GLY A 606 13.95 -31.63 -25.04
C GLY A 606 15.48 -31.51 -25.10
N ASN A 607 16.13 -32.63 -25.37
CA ASN A 607 17.55 -32.71 -25.67
C ASN A 607 17.81 -32.38 -27.14
N SER A 608 18.99 -31.83 -27.40
CA SER A 608 19.47 -31.65 -28.77
C SER A 608 19.92 -32.99 -29.36
N PRO A 609 19.91 -33.14 -30.70
CA PRO A 609 20.44 -34.33 -31.36
C PRO A 609 21.90 -34.61 -30.99
N GLU A 610 22.72 -33.57 -30.80
CA GLU A 610 24.13 -33.70 -30.42
C GLU A 610 24.28 -34.25 -29.01
N ARG A 611 23.44 -33.77 -28.07
CA ARG A 611 23.43 -34.24 -26.68
C ARG A 611 22.99 -35.70 -26.59
N ILE A 612 21.96 -36.07 -27.35
CA ILE A 612 21.52 -37.47 -27.47
C ILE A 612 22.64 -38.32 -28.09
N HIS A 613 23.29 -37.83 -29.15
CA HIS A 613 24.36 -38.56 -29.81
C HIS A 613 25.58 -38.77 -28.91
N ALA A 614 26.03 -37.75 -28.19
CA ALA A 614 27.12 -37.85 -27.23
C ALA A 614 26.81 -38.84 -26.11
N PHE A 615 25.58 -38.84 -25.62
CA PHE A 615 25.11 -39.80 -24.63
C PHE A 615 25.12 -41.24 -25.18
N LEU A 616 24.56 -41.46 -26.37
CA LEU A 616 24.55 -42.77 -27.02
C LEU A 616 25.98 -43.28 -27.28
N GLN A 617 26.90 -42.42 -27.72
CA GLN A 617 28.30 -42.77 -27.90
C GLN A 617 28.99 -43.14 -26.58
N LYS A 618 28.80 -42.33 -25.53
CA LYS A 618 29.37 -42.57 -24.19
C LYS A 618 28.95 -43.94 -23.63
N HIS A 619 27.73 -44.37 -23.92
CA HIS A 619 27.18 -45.64 -23.43
C HIS A 619 27.18 -46.76 -24.49
N HIS A 620 27.86 -46.57 -25.63
CA HIS A 620 27.99 -47.54 -26.72
C HIS A 620 26.65 -48.07 -27.28
N ILE A 621 25.63 -47.21 -27.35
CA ILE A 621 24.29 -47.56 -27.85
C ILE A 621 24.17 -47.16 -29.33
N LEU A 622 23.64 -48.06 -30.16
CA LEU A 622 23.37 -47.77 -31.57
C LEU A 622 22.17 -46.82 -31.72
N LYS A 623 22.34 -45.78 -32.55
CA LYS A 623 21.36 -44.70 -32.76
C LYS A 623 19.94 -45.17 -33.10
N ASN A 624 19.84 -46.20 -33.95
CA ASN A 624 18.57 -46.69 -34.48
C ASN A 624 18.02 -47.89 -33.70
N SER A 625 18.57 -48.20 -32.52
CA SER A 625 18.01 -49.27 -31.70
C SER A 625 16.58 -48.89 -31.29
N ASN A 626 15.65 -49.81 -31.52
CA ASN A 626 14.26 -49.64 -31.11
C ASN A 626 14.12 -49.93 -29.63
N VAL A 627 13.23 -49.18 -28.98
CA VAL A 627 12.77 -49.45 -27.63
C VAL A 627 11.53 -50.33 -27.75
N ASP A 628 11.59 -51.53 -27.17
CA ASP A 628 10.58 -52.57 -27.41
C ASP A 628 9.20 -52.15 -26.91
N SER A 629 9.12 -51.45 -25.77
CA SER A 629 7.83 -51.00 -25.22
C SER A 629 7.19 -49.82 -25.97
N LEU A 630 8.01 -48.95 -26.56
CA LEU A 630 7.58 -47.68 -27.14
C LEU A 630 7.38 -47.74 -28.66
N LEU A 631 7.90 -48.79 -29.32
CA LEU A 631 7.82 -49.00 -30.77
C LEU A 631 8.44 -47.84 -31.59
N PHE A 632 9.37 -47.10 -31.00
CA PHE A 632 10.16 -46.08 -31.68
C PHE A 632 11.64 -46.12 -31.23
N SER A 633 12.50 -45.39 -31.95
CA SER A 633 13.94 -45.40 -31.70
C SER A 633 14.30 -44.81 -30.34
N ILE A 634 15.41 -45.30 -29.76
CA ILE A 634 15.98 -44.76 -28.52
C ILE A 634 16.26 -43.25 -28.62
N GLU A 635 16.64 -42.76 -29.81
CA GLU A 635 16.82 -41.32 -30.06
C GLU A 635 15.55 -40.53 -29.76
N LYS A 636 14.38 -41.02 -30.18
CA LYS A 636 13.09 -40.37 -29.90
C LYS A 636 12.71 -40.49 -28.43
N ALA A 637 13.04 -41.62 -27.78
CA ALA A 637 12.74 -41.86 -26.37
C ALA A 637 13.54 -40.97 -25.41
N LEU A 638 14.79 -40.66 -25.77
CA LEU A 638 15.66 -39.80 -24.97
C LEU A 638 15.32 -38.31 -25.11
N TRP A 639 14.35 -37.93 -25.95
CA TRP A 639 14.05 -36.53 -26.25
C TRP A 639 13.79 -35.70 -24.98
N ASN A 640 12.97 -36.14 -24.04
CA ASN A 640 12.66 -35.38 -22.82
C ASN A 640 13.33 -35.97 -21.57
N LYS A 641 14.41 -36.74 -21.68
CA LYS A 641 15.07 -37.38 -20.54
C LYS A 641 16.27 -36.60 -20.02
N ASP A 642 16.53 -36.60 -18.72
CA ASP A 642 17.74 -36.02 -18.17
C ASP A 642 18.93 -36.96 -18.41
N LEU A 643 19.88 -36.50 -19.23
CA LEU A 643 21.05 -37.26 -19.66
C LEU A 643 22.32 -36.96 -18.83
N THR A 644 22.20 -36.23 -17.70
CA THR A 644 23.35 -35.85 -16.87
C THR A 644 23.71 -36.85 -15.77
N GLY A 645 22.79 -37.73 -15.39
CA GLY A 645 22.99 -38.69 -14.31
C GLY A 645 24.02 -39.77 -14.63
N GLU A 646 24.56 -40.39 -13.59
CA GLU A 646 25.27 -41.67 -13.71
C GLU A 646 24.27 -42.78 -14.02
N ILE A 647 24.70 -43.73 -14.85
CA ILE A 647 23.84 -44.83 -15.33
C ILE A 647 24.41 -46.13 -14.82
N GLU A 648 23.55 -46.92 -14.18
CA GLU A 648 23.87 -48.27 -13.74
C GLU A 648 23.77 -49.26 -14.92
N PRO A 649 24.49 -50.39 -14.89
CA PRO A 649 24.39 -51.42 -15.92
C PRO A 649 22.93 -51.80 -16.22
N PHE A 650 22.53 -51.73 -17.48
CA PHE A 650 21.15 -51.98 -17.91
C PHE A 650 21.03 -53.22 -18.80
N ALA A 651 19.96 -54.00 -18.61
CA ALA A 651 19.71 -55.22 -19.37
C ALA A 651 19.18 -54.95 -20.79
N ASN A 652 18.41 -53.86 -20.96
CA ASN A 652 17.81 -53.44 -22.21
C ASN A 652 17.55 -51.92 -22.21
N LEU A 653 17.06 -51.39 -23.32
CA LEU A 653 16.83 -49.95 -23.49
C LEU A 653 15.66 -49.41 -22.66
N ASP A 654 14.67 -50.25 -22.34
CA ASP A 654 13.58 -49.89 -21.43
C ASP A 654 14.10 -49.62 -20.01
N HIS A 655 14.94 -50.53 -19.48
CA HIS A 655 15.59 -50.38 -18.18
C HIS A 655 16.49 -49.14 -18.12
N LEU A 656 17.13 -48.76 -19.23
CA LEU A 656 17.86 -47.50 -19.33
C LEU A 656 16.92 -46.29 -19.18
N LEU A 657 15.78 -46.28 -19.88
CA LEU A 657 14.84 -45.15 -19.84
C LEU A 657 14.16 -44.97 -18.48
N GLU A 658 14.01 -46.04 -17.71
CA GLU A 658 13.51 -46.01 -16.33
C GLU A 658 14.47 -45.30 -15.38
N GLN A 659 15.78 -45.42 -15.61
CA GLN A 659 16.81 -44.74 -14.81
C GLN A 659 16.87 -43.23 -15.09
N LEU A 660 16.40 -42.78 -16.26
CA LEU A 660 16.50 -41.39 -16.68
C LEU A 660 15.20 -40.64 -16.33
N PRO A 661 15.25 -39.65 -15.42
CA PRO A 661 14.07 -38.85 -15.10
C PRO A 661 13.70 -37.95 -16.30
N THR A 662 12.44 -37.50 -16.35
CA THR A 662 12.00 -36.53 -17.37
C THR A 662 12.57 -35.15 -17.05
N LEU A 663 13.00 -34.42 -18.08
CA LEU A 663 13.46 -33.05 -17.98
C LEU A 663 12.36 -32.16 -17.38
N PRO A 664 12.72 -31.24 -16.46
CA PRO A 664 11.75 -30.31 -15.89
C PRO A 664 11.21 -29.34 -16.93
N THR A 665 9.95 -28.94 -16.77
CA THR A 665 9.29 -27.94 -17.62
C THR A 665 9.85 -26.54 -17.38
N ARG A 666 9.62 -25.62 -18.32
CA ARG A 666 10.12 -24.25 -18.27
C ARG A 666 9.01 -23.26 -18.56
N GLU A 667 8.99 -22.20 -17.77
CA GLU A 667 7.94 -21.19 -17.78
C GLU A 667 8.44 -19.92 -18.46
N TYR A 668 7.62 -19.38 -19.35
CA TYR A 668 7.92 -18.17 -20.11
C TYR A 668 6.71 -17.25 -20.12
N SER A 669 6.91 -15.98 -19.77
CA SER A 669 5.87 -14.97 -19.88
C SER A 669 5.47 -14.79 -21.35
N ILE A 670 4.16 -14.82 -21.62
CA ILE A 670 3.66 -14.64 -22.98
C ILE A 670 3.74 -13.16 -23.37
N ALA A 671 4.25 -12.90 -24.57
CA ALA A 671 4.47 -11.57 -25.13
C ALA A 671 3.42 -11.11 -26.14
N SER A 672 2.44 -11.97 -26.45
CA SER A 672 1.36 -11.69 -27.40
C SER A 672 -0.02 -11.96 -26.80
N ILE A 673 -1.05 -11.63 -27.57
CA ILE A 673 -2.45 -11.76 -27.17
C ILE A 673 -3.21 -12.65 -28.15
N PRO A 674 -4.32 -13.31 -27.73
CA PRO A 674 -5.02 -14.30 -28.57
C PRO A 674 -5.41 -13.80 -29.95
N SER A 675 -5.82 -12.54 -30.07
CA SER A 675 -6.24 -11.93 -31.34
C SER A 675 -5.12 -11.82 -32.37
N GLN A 676 -3.85 -11.99 -31.98
CA GLN A 676 -2.72 -12.05 -32.90
C GLN A 676 -2.55 -13.45 -33.51
N GLN A 677 -3.29 -14.45 -33.02
CA GLN A 677 -3.27 -15.86 -33.46
C GLN A 677 -1.90 -16.55 -33.39
N VAL A 678 -0.94 -15.93 -32.71
CA VAL A 678 0.41 -16.43 -32.50
C VAL A 678 0.84 -16.13 -31.07
N LEU A 679 1.42 -17.11 -30.40
CA LEU A 679 1.98 -16.99 -29.06
C LEU A 679 3.46 -16.58 -29.18
N ARG A 680 3.83 -15.44 -28.61
CA ARG A 680 5.20 -14.92 -28.64
C ARG A 680 5.87 -15.06 -27.29
N LEU A 681 7.17 -15.37 -27.28
CA LEU A 681 8.02 -15.39 -26.09
C LEU A 681 9.30 -14.59 -26.34
N VAL A 682 9.89 -14.07 -25.26
CA VAL A 682 11.25 -13.46 -25.30
C VAL A 682 12.18 -14.31 -24.45
N VAL A 683 13.15 -14.96 -25.08
CA VAL A 683 13.99 -15.96 -24.43
C VAL A 683 15.46 -15.60 -24.56
N ARG A 684 16.14 -15.39 -23.44
CA ARG A 684 17.59 -15.16 -23.39
C ARG A 684 18.32 -16.47 -23.12
N GLN A 685 19.37 -16.73 -23.89
CA GLN A 685 20.26 -17.85 -23.68
C GLN A 685 20.90 -17.78 -22.30
N GLN A 686 20.90 -18.93 -21.63
CA GLN A 686 21.60 -19.15 -20.37
C GLN A 686 22.63 -20.23 -20.62
N TYR A 687 23.76 -20.12 -19.93
CA TYR A 687 24.87 -21.06 -20.03
C TYR A 687 25.19 -21.61 -18.65
N ASP A 688 25.52 -22.89 -18.58
CA ASP A 688 26.03 -23.51 -17.36
C ASP A 688 27.50 -23.14 -17.12
N ALA A 689 28.05 -23.57 -15.98
CA ALA A 689 29.45 -23.32 -15.61
C ALA A 689 30.47 -23.97 -16.57
N SER A 690 30.04 -24.97 -17.35
CA SER A 690 30.85 -25.64 -18.37
C SER A 690 30.74 -24.97 -19.75
N GLY A 691 29.93 -23.91 -19.87
CA GLY A 691 29.70 -23.19 -21.12
C GLY A 691 28.68 -23.85 -22.05
N ASN A 692 27.91 -24.83 -21.59
CA ASN A 692 26.82 -25.41 -22.39
C ASN A 692 25.54 -24.60 -22.24
N LEU A 693 24.71 -24.61 -23.29
CA LEU A 693 23.40 -23.96 -23.24
C LEU A 693 22.45 -24.64 -22.26
N GLY A 694 21.66 -23.81 -21.56
CA GLY A 694 20.63 -24.26 -20.64
C GLY A 694 19.52 -25.04 -21.34
N LEU A 695 19.00 -26.06 -20.65
CA LEU A 695 18.02 -27.01 -21.19
C LEU A 695 16.76 -26.37 -21.80
N GLY A 696 16.27 -25.28 -21.21
CA GLY A 696 15.11 -24.55 -21.72
C GLY A 696 15.45 -23.54 -22.80
N SER A 697 16.29 -22.56 -22.44
CA SER A 697 16.63 -21.46 -23.32
C SER A 697 17.42 -21.93 -24.54
N GLY A 698 18.38 -22.84 -24.39
CA GLY A 698 19.10 -23.46 -25.50
C GLY A 698 18.20 -24.23 -26.44
N TRP A 699 17.23 -24.98 -25.89
CA TRP A 699 16.30 -25.74 -26.71
C TRP A 699 15.47 -24.84 -27.63
N LEU A 700 14.85 -23.79 -27.09
CA LEU A 700 14.05 -22.85 -27.88
C LEU A 700 14.89 -22.04 -28.87
N THR A 701 16.08 -21.60 -28.43
CA THR A 701 16.87 -20.60 -29.18
C THR A 701 17.86 -21.21 -30.18
N GLN A 702 18.19 -22.49 -30.04
CA GLN A 702 19.19 -23.13 -30.90
C GLN A 702 18.75 -24.50 -31.40
N HIS A 703 18.30 -25.40 -30.53
CA HIS A 703 18.23 -26.82 -30.88
C HIS A 703 16.96 -27.22 -31.63
N THR A 704 15.80 -26.70 -31.24
CA THR A 704 14.56 -27.00 -31.98
C THR A 704 14.55 -26.28 -33.32
N GLN A 705 14.16 -26.98 -34.38
CA GLN A 705 14.07 -26.41 -35.72
C GLN A 705 12.76 -25.64 -35.90
N VAL A 706 12.79 -24.62 -36.75
CA VAL A 706 11.57 -23.95 -37.19
C VAL A 706 10.70 -24.97 -37.94
N ASN A 707 9.39 -24.90 -37.72
CA ASN A 707 8.33 -25.83 -38.11
C ASN A 707 8.26 -27.15 -37.31
N ASN A 708 9.07 -27.32 -36.27
CA ASN A 708 8.91 -28.47 -35.38
C ASN A 708 7.83 -28.22 -34.33
N GLU A 709 7.24 -29.32 -33.85
CA GLU A 709 6.30 -29.32 -32.74
C GLU A 709 6.98 -29.11 -31.39
N ILE A 710 6.28 -28.40 -30.51
CA ILE A 710 6.63 -28.03 -29.15
C ILE A 710 5.47 -28.43 -28.26
N ALA A 711 5.76 -29.21 -27.22
CA ALA A 711 4.81 -29.48 -26.16
C ALA A 711 4.68 -28.24 -25.25
N LEU A 712 3.53 -27.58 -25.31
CA LEU A 712 3.23 -26.36 -24.56
C LEU A 712 1.85 -26.44 -23.92
N ARG A 713 1.72 -25.89 -22.71
CA ARG A 713 0.42 -25.60 -22.10
C ARG A 713 0.35 -24.17 -21.58
N ILE A 714 -0.85 -23.61 -21.52
CA ILE A 714 -1.09 -22.29 -20.95
C ILE A 714 -1.38 -22.42 -19.45
N ARG A 715 -0.65 -21.69 -18.62
CA ARG A 715 -0.93 -21.55 -17.19
C ARG A 715 -1.45 -20.15 -16.90
N THR A 716 -2.64 -20.10 -16.30
CA THR A 716 -3.24 -18.84 -15.88
C THR A 716 -2.42 -18.16 -14.78
N ASN A 717 -2.04 -16.89 -14.98
CA ASN A 717 -1.34 -16.09 -13.98
C ASN A 717 -2.20 -14.90 -13.51
N GLU A 718 -3.19 -15.23 -12.69
CA GLU A 718 -4.15 -14.27 -12.14
C GLU A 718 -3.54 -13.08 -11.40
N SER A 719 -2.31 -13.24 -10.91
CA SER A 719 -1.58 -12.20 -10.18
C SER A 719 -0.95 -11.16 -11.11
N PHE A 720 -0.81 -11.46 -12.39
CA PHE A 720 -0.19 -10.62 -13.42
C PHE A 720 -1.09 -10.27 -14.61
N HIS A 721 -2.32 -10.78 -14.65
CA HIS A 721 -3.31 -10.37 -15.65
C HIS A 721 -3.48 -8.87 -15.76
N LEU A 722 -3.76 -8.40 -16.97
CA LEU A 722 -4.16 -7.02 -17.19
C LEU A 722 -5.42 -6.68 -16.36
N ILE A 723 -5.54 -5.42 -16.00
CA ILE A 723 -6.77 -4.87 -15.42
C ILE A 723 -7.85 -4.73 -16.50
N ASP A 724 -9.11 -4.92 -16.11
CA ASP A 724 -10.25 -4.87 -17.03
C ASP A 724 -10.70 -3.41 -17.36
N ASP A 725 -9.85 -2.41 -17.10
CA ASP A 725 -10.16 -0.98 -17.22
C ASP A 725 -9.02 -0.15 -17.87
N ASN A 726 -9.29 1.11 -18.22
CA ASN A 726 -8.35 2.02 -18.91
C ASN A 726 -7.48 2.86 -17.94
N ARG A 727 -7.25 2.43 -16.69
CA ARG A 727 -6.29 3.18 -15.85
C ARG A 727 -4.90 3.18 -16.49
N PRO A 728 -4.08 4.22 -16.28
CA PRO A 728 -2.73 4.22 -16.80
C PRO A 728 -1.97 2.98 -16.32
N ILE A 729 -1.05 2.46 -17.12
CA ILE A 729 -0.16 1.39 -16.64
C ILE A 729 1.28 1.83 -16.76
N ILE A 730 2.07 1.45 -15.76
CA ILE A 730 3.53 1.59 -15.79
C ILE A 730 4.08 0.16 -15.89
N CYS A 731 4.52 -0.18 -17.08
CA CYS A 731 5.21 -1.42 -17.39
C CYS A 731 6.69 -1.23 -17.06
N ILE A 732 7.20 -1.96 -16.08
CA ILE A 732 8.59 -1.90 -15.65
C ILE A 732 9.20 -3.27 -15.87
N GLY A 733 10.27 -3.33 -16.65
CA GLY A 733 10.97 -4.59 -16.82
C GLY A 733 12.38 -4.41 -17.32
N ASN A 734 13.17 -5.46 -17.14
CA ASN A 734 14.50 -5.54 -17.70
C ASN A 734 14.66 -6.81 -18.54
N GLY A 735 15.45 -6.72 -19.61
CA GLY A 735 15.75 -7.83 -20.50
C GLY A 735 14.51 -8.60 -20.95
N THR A 736 14.47 -9.90 -20.70
CA THR A 736 13.36 -10.79 -21.09
C THR A 736 12.05 -10.49 -20.36
N GLY A 737 12.09 -9.71 -19.27
CA GLY A 737 10.91 -9.21 -18.59
C GLY A 737 9.99 -8.35 -19.48
N ILE A 738 10.48 -7.88 -20.63
CA ILE A 738 9.63 -7.19 -21.60
C ILE A 738 8.49 -8.06 -22.13
N ALA A 739 8.63 -9.39 -22.12
CA ALA A 739 7.64 -10.31 -22.66
C ALA A 739 6.25 -10.10 -22.02
N GLY A 740 6.13 -10.28 -20.71
CA GLY A 740 4.85 -10.09 -20.02
C GLY A 740 4.26 -8.71 -20.29
N LEU A 741 5.10 -7.67 -20.36
CA LEU A 741 4.68 -6.28 -20.60
C LEU A 741 4.16 -6.04 -22.02
N MET A 742 4.75 -6.69 -23.04
CA MET A 742 4.28 -6.59 -24.42
C MET A 742 2.86 -7.13 -24.57
N SER A 743 2.52 -8.25 -23.91
CA SER A 743 1.15 -8.77 -23.96
C SER A 743 0.14 -7.77 -23.40
N LEU A 744 0.49 -7.10 -22.30
CA LEU A 744 -0.33 -6.07 -21.67
C LEU A 744 -0.51 -4.86 -22.59
N LEU A 745 0.59 -4.35 -23.16
CA LEU A 745 0.56 -3.20 -24.08
C LEU A 745 -0.21 -3.52 -25.36
N HIS A 746 -0.06 -4.72 -25.94
CA HIS A 746 -0.85 -5.15 -27.09
C HIS A 746 -2.35 -5.17 -26.79
N THR A 747 -2.79 -5.73 -25.66
CA THR A 747 -4.22 -5.70 -25.29
C THR A 747 -4.70 -4.26 -25.13
N ARG A 748 -3.90 -3.39 -24.54
CA ARG A 748 -4.26 -1.98 -24.35
C ARG A 748 -4.36 -1.20 -25.64
N THR A 749 -3.41 -1.37 -26.56
CA THR A 749 -3.49 -0.77 -27.89
C THR A 749 -4.73 -1.24 -28.64
N ARG A 750 -5.14 -2.51 -28.50
CA ARG A 750 -6.39 -3.00 -29.11
C ARG A 750 -7.67 -2.40 -28.51
N HIS A 751 -7.61 -1.94 -27.27
CA HIS A 751 -8.72 -1.24 -26.62
C HIS A 751 -8.60 0.29 -26.77
N ASP A 752 -7.64 0.79 -27.58
CA ASP A 752 -7.34 2.22 -27.76
C ASP A 752 -6.97 2.94 -26.46
N TYR A 753 -6.33 2.22 -25.54
CA TYR A 753 -5.89 2.72 -24.25
C TYR A 753 -4.49 3.32 -24.37
N THR A 754 -4.39 4.65 -24.33
CA THR A 754 -3.17 5.41 -24.67
C THR A 754 -2.24 5.72 -23.50
N GLU A 755 -2.75 5.66 -22.26
CA GLU A 755 -2.02 6.01 -21.05
C GLU A 755 -1.08 4.87 -20.61
N ASN A 756 -0.08 4.60 -21.43
CA ASN A 756 0.91 3.55 -21.23
C ASN A 756 2.29 4.17 -21.03
N TRP A 757 2.95 3.80 -19.94
CA TRP A 757 4.34 4.12 -19.70
C TRP A 757 5.16 2.83 -19.67
N LEU A 758 6.14 2.73 -20.55
CA LEU A 758 7.14 1.68 -20.50
C LEU A 758 8.45 2.25 -19.91
N ILE A 759 8.89 1.65 -18.82
CA ILE A 759 10.25 1.79 -18.29
C ILE A 759 10.97 0.48 -18.57
N PHE A 760 11.88 0.50 -19.52
CA PHE A 760 12.58 -0.70 -19.95
C PHE A 760 14.08 -0.55 -19.80
N GLY A 761 14.74 -1.57 -19.27
CA GLY A 761 16.19 -1.56 -19.10
C GLY A 761 16.90 -2.77 -19.68
N GLU A 762 18.07 -2.53 -20.25
CA GLU A 762 18.95 -3.58 -20.73
C GLU A 762 20.42 -3.11 -20.76
N ARG A 763 21.31 -3.80 -21.50
CA ARG A 763 22.73 -3.49 -21.55
C ARG A 763 23.01 -2.29 -22.46
N GLN A 764 22.66 -2.37 -23.75
CA GLN A 764 23.03 -1.35 -24.74
C GLN A 764 21.85 -0.95 -25.62
N ARG A 765 21.68 0.35 -25.90
CA ARG A 765 20.57 0.82 -26.75
C ARG A 765 20.63 0.26 -28.16
N ALA A 766 21.83 0.28 -28.76
CA ALA A 766 22.03 -0.07 -30.16
C ALA A 766 21.73 -1.54 -30.48
N CYS A 767 21.88 -2.42 -29.48
CA CYS A 767 21.76 -3.86 -29.65
C CYS A 767 20.56 -4.45 -28.93
N ASP A 768 20.18 -3.94 -27.76
CA ASP A 768 19.25 -4.63 -26.86
C ASP A 768 17.89 -3.95 -26.68
N PHE A 769 17.55 -2.94 -27.48
CA PHE A 769 16.23 -2.35 -27.42
C PHE A 769 15.19 -3.23 -28.12
N PHE A 770 14.78 -4.30 -27.43
CA PHE A 770 13.82 -5.28 -27.94
C PHE A 770 12.51 -4.60 -28.39
N TYR A 771 12.00 -5.01 -29.56
CA TYR A 771 10.77 -4.48 -30.17
C TYR A 771 10.78 -2.95 -30.42
N GLU A 772 11.96 -2.32 -30.62
CA GLU A 772 12.11 -0.86 -30.86
C GLU A 772 11.09 -0.33 -31.87
N SER A 773 10.95 -0.95 -33.04
CA SER A 773 10.02 -0.49 -34.08
C SER A 773 8.56 -0.46 -33.61
N THR A 774 8.12 -1.45 -32.83
CA THR A 774 6.75 -1.52 -32.31
C THR A 774 6.54 -0.47 -31.22
N ILE A 775 7.50 -0.33 -30.32
CA ILE A 775 7.44 0.60 -29.20
C ILE A 775 7.49 2.06 -29.69
N GLU A 776 8.37 2.37 -30.64
CA GLU A 776 8.45 3.71 -31.26
C GLU A 776 7.21 4.02 -32.11
N ALA A 777 6.62 3.02 -32.77
CA ALA A 777 5.33 3.20 -33.45
C ALA A 777 4.21 3.53 -32.45
N TRP A 778 4.15 2.85 -31.30
CA TRP A 778 3.20 3.19 -30.25
C TRP A 778 3.44 4.57 -29.66
N LYS A 779 4.70 4.97 -29.50
CA LYS A 779 5.05 6.32 -29.05
C LYS A 779 4.59 7.37 -30.06
N THR A 780 4.83 7.14 -31.34
CA THR A 780 4.45 8.06 -32.43
C THR A 780 2.93 8.18 -32.59
N THR A 781 2.21 7.07 -32.45
CA THR A 781 0.74 7.04 -32.54
C THR A 781 0.04 7.48 -31.25
N GLY A 782 0.80 7.77 -30.18
CA GLY A 782 0.27 8.13 -28.87
C GLY A 782 -0.30 6.97 -28.06
N MET A 783 -0.19 5.73 -28.54
CA MET A 783 -0.56 4.51 -27.81
C MET A 783 0.40 4.22 -26.66
N LEU A 784 1.64 4.67 -26.75
CA LEU A 784 2.60 4.68 -25.65
C LEU A 784 2.91 6.13 -25.30
N LYS A 785 2.19 6.65 -24.30
CA LYS A 785 2.33 8.04 -23.85
C LYS A 785 3.74 8.40 -23.42
N ARG A 786 4.43 7.46 -22.77
CA ARG A 786 5.77 7.69 -22.23
C ARG A 786 6.65 6.46 -22.35
N LEU A 787 7.93 6.70 -22.65
CA LEU A 787 8.96 5.69 -22.76
C LEU A 787 10.22 6.23 -22.08
N ASP A 788 10.70 5.52 -21.05
CA ASP A 788 12.01 5.79 -20.46
C ASP A 788 12.85 4.51 -20.54
N LEU A 789 14.13 4.69 -20.90
CA LEU A 789 15.03 3.58 -21.19
C LEU A 789 16.25 3.64 -20.27
N ALA A 790 16.67 2.48 -19.74
CA ALA A 790 17.84 2.34 -18.88
C ALA A 790 18.86 1.39 -19.51
N PHE A 791 19.92 1.91 -20.12
CA PHE A 791 21.00 1.09 -20.68
C PHE A 791 22.22 1.12 -19.76
N SER A 792 22.51 -0.04 -19.16
CA SER A 792 23.51 -0.15 -18.09
C SER A 792 24.96 -0.08 -18.57
N ARG A 793 25.22 -0.13 -19.89
CA ARG A 793 26.55 -0.25 -20.49
C ARG A 793 26.90 0.82 -21.52
N ASP A 794 25.99 1.76 -21.81
CA ASP A 794 26.23 2.83 -22.78
C ASP A 794 27.09 3.97 -22.20
N GLN A 795 27.30 3.99 -20.88
CA GLN A 795 28.10 4.96 -20.16
C GLN A 795 28.88 4.34 -18.99
N GLU A 796 29.87 5.06 -18.45
CA GLU A 796 30.77 4.57 -17.38
C GLU A 796 30.01 4.24 -16.08
N GLN A 797 29.04 5.08 -15.69
CA GLN A 797 28.17 4.82 -14.55
C GLN A 797 26.96 3.97 -14.95
N ARG A 798 26.83 2.78 -14.35
CA ARG A 798 25.71 1.88 -14.67
C ARG A 798 24.38 2.51 -14.31
N MET A 799 23.44 2.51 -15.26
CA MET A 799 22.06 2.97 -15.07
C MET A 799 21.10 1.80 -15.18
N TYR A 800 20.27 1.60 -14.17
CA TYR A 800 19.25 0.55 -14.13
C TYR A 800 17.84 1.15 -14.07
N VAL A 801 16.81 0.30 -14.24
CA VAL A 801 15.40 0.75 -14.22
C VAL A 801 15.03 1.42 -12.90
N GLN A 802 15.55 0.94 -11.77
CA GLN A 802 15.37 1.58 -10.47
C GLN A 802 15.97 2.99 -10.41
N ASP A 803 17.03 3.28 -11.17
CA ASP A 803 17.65 4.60 -11.21
C ASP A 803 16.86 5.55 -12.11
N VAL A 804 16.35 5.06 -13.24
CA VAL A 804 15.41 5.82 -14.09
C VAL A 804 14.12 6.13 -13.34
N ILE A 805 13.63 5.18 -12.54
CA ILE A 805 12.49 5.37 -11.65
C ILE A 805 12.79 6.49 -10.63
N ARG A 806 13.99 6.53 -10.04
CA ARG A 806 14.42 7.61 -9.14
C ARG A 806 14.56 8.96 -9.84
N GLN A 807 15.17 9.01 -11.01
CA GLN A 807 15.33 10.25 -11.79
C GLN A 807 13.98 10.83 -12.20
N ASN A 808 13.03 9.95 -12.54
CA ASN A 808 11.68 10.32 -12.92
C ASN A 808 10.70 10.22 -11.75
N ALA A 809 11.16 10.35 -10.51
CA ALA A 809 10.31 10.19 -9.33
C ALA A 809 9.06 11.10 -9.39
N ALA A 810 9.22 12.36 -9.78
CA ALA A 810 8.09 13.29 -9.92
C ALA A 810 7.05 12.82 -10.95
N GLU A 811 7.50 12.24 -12.06
CA GLU A 811 6.61 11.67 -13.07
C GLU A 811 6.00 10.34 -12.61
N LEU A 812 6.78 9.43 -12.02
CA LEU A 812 6.30 8.18 -11.44
C LEU A 812 5.17 8.46 -10.45
N VAL A 813 5.39 9.44 -9.58
CA VAL A 813 4.40 9.94 -8.63
C VAL A 813 3.18 10.45 -9.38
N SER A 814 3.33 11.34 -10.36
CA SER A 814 2.23 11.83 -11.21
C SER A 814 1.42 10.70 -11.87
N TRP A 815 2.06 9.62 -12.36
CA TRP A 815 1.36 8.48 -12.94
C TRP A 815 0.64 7.62 -11.89
N ILE A 816 1.28 7.33 -10.76
CA ILE A 816 0.68 6.58 -9.65
C ILE A 816 -0.52 7.34 -9.06
N GLU A 817 -0.41 8.67 -8.98
CA GLU A 817 -1.48 9.60 -8.60
C GLU A 817 -2.65 9.55 -9.58
N ARG A 818 -2.39 9.37 -10.87
CA ARG A 818 -3.42 9.12 -11.90
C ARG A 818 -4.01 7.70 -11.87
N GLY A 819 -3.73 6.93 -10.82
CA GLY A 819 -4.31 5.61 -10.61
C GLY A 819 -3.55 4.47 -11.28
N ALA A 820 -2.30 4.70 -11.69
CA ALA A 820 -1.58 3.72 -12.48
C ALA A 820 -1.43 2.35 -11.79
N VAL A 821 -1.40 1.29 -12.60
CA VAL A 821 -1.06 -0.07 -12.18
C VAL A 821 0.37 -0.39 -12.61
N LEU A 822 1.19 -0.80 -11.65
CA LEU A 822 2.57 -1.23 -11.85
C LEU A 822 2.58 -2.71 -12.20
N TYR A 823 3.17 -2.99 -13.36
CA TYR A 823 3.50 -4.35 -13.78
C TYR A 823 5.01 -4.46 -13.78
N VAL A 824 5.55 -5.30 -12.89
CA VAL A 824 6.99 -5.57 -12.82
C VAL A 824 7.24 -6.98 -13.31
N CYS A 825 8.02 -7.09 -14.38
CA CYS A 825 8.39 -8.38 -14.98
C CYS A 825 9.90 -8.42 -15.25
N GLY A 826 10.55 -9.54 -14.91
CA GLY A 826 12.01 -9.71 -15.05
C GLY A 826 12.66 -10.33 -13.82
N SER A 827 13.97 -10.12 -13.65
CA SER A 827 14.77 -10.86 -12.67
C SER A 827 14.38 -10.56 -11.21
N ILE A 828 14.19 -11.61 -10.41
CA ILE A 828 13.91 -11.50 -8.98
C ILE A 828 15.09 -10.89 -8.23
N ASP A 829 16.29 -11.38 -8.54
CA ASP A 829 17.55 -10.93 -7.96
C ASP A 829 18.00 -9.66 -8.67
N GLY A 830 18.25 -8.62 -7.88
CA GLY A 830 18.66 -7.31 -8.37
C GLY A 830 17.48 -6.44 -8.80
N MET A 831 16.83 -6.72 -9.93
CA MET A 831 15.82 -5.81 -10.50
C MET A 831 14.56 -5.73 -9.63
N ALA A 832 13.88 -6.83 -9.36
CA ALA A 832 12.61 -6.76 -8.65
C ALA A 832 12.78 -6.27 -7.20
N SER A 833 13.87 -6.65 -6.53
CA SER A 833 14.25 -6.10 -5.22
C SER A 833 14.65 -4.63 -5.29
N GLY A 834 15.34 -4.21 -6.36
CA GLY A 834 15.77 -2.83 -6.57
C GLY A 834 14.62 -1.90 -6.92
N VAL A 835 13.63 -2.40 -7.68
CA VAL A 835 12.37 -1.71 -7.95
C VAL A 835 11.51 -1.67 -6.69
N ASP A 836 11.38 -2.77 -5.93
CA ASP A 836 10.72 -2.73 -4.61
C ASP A 836 11.35 -1.63 -3.75
N GLN A 837 12.69 -1.60 -3.68
CA GLN A 837 13.42 -0.63 -2.88
C GLN A 837 13.26 0.81 -3.42
N ALA A 838 13.34 1.05 -4.72
CA ALA A 838 13.15 2.37 -5.31
C ALA A 838 11.69 2.85 -5.17
N LEU A 839 10.72 1.95 -5.27
CA LEU A 839 9.33 2.27 -4.97
C LEU A 839 9.16 2.58 -3.48
N ILE A 840 9.82 1.84 -2.58
CA ILE A 840 9.81 2.14 -1.13
C ILE A 840 10.50 3.49 -0.86
N GLU A 841 11.54 3.86 -1.61
CA GLU A 841 12.23 5.14 -1.49
C GLU A 841 11.41 6.33 -2.01
N ILE A 842 10.67 6.15 -3.12
CA ILE A 842 9.89 7.23 -3.77
C ILE A 842 8.47 7.33 -3.20
N LEU A 843 7.82 6.19 -2.94
CA LEU A 843 6.41 6.08 -2.53
C LEU A 843 6.25 5.75 -1.04
N GLY A 844 7.27 5.17 -0.39
CA GLY A 844 7.20 4.67 0.99
C GLY A 844 6.70 3.22 1.06
N GLU A 845 7.20 2.45 2.04
CA GLU A 845 6.79 1.04 2.23
C GLU A 845 5.28 0.94 2.27
N GLU A 846 4.63 1.89 2.95
CA GLU A 846 3.20 1.87 3.09
C GLU A 846 2.41 1.95 1.78
N GLN A 847 2.84 2.83 0.90
CA GLN A 847 2.19 2.96 -0.39
C GLN A 847 2.53 1.77 -1.31
N VAL A 848 3.71 1.17 -1.15
CA VAL A 848 4.07 -0.02 -1.92
C VAL A 848 3.29 -1.22 -1.45
N ASP A 849 3.09 -1.41 -0.14
CA ASP A 849 2.34 -2.57 0.25
C ASP A 849 0.92 -2.41 -0.12
N ASP A 850 0.27 -1.29 0.20
CA ASP A 850 -0.98 -0.88 -0.41
C ASP A 850 -1.00 -1.46 -1.83
N LEU A 851 -0.14 -0.94 -2.71
CA LEU A 851 0.22 -1.44 -4.03
C LEU A 851 -0.31 -2.85 -4.32
N ARG A 852 0.22 -3.84 -3.60
CA ARG A 852 0.03 -5.24 -3.96
C ARG A 852 -1.33 -5.81 -3.51
N GLN A 853 -2.22 -5.16 -2.75
CA GLN A 853 -3.37 -5.84 -2.10
C GLN A 853 -4.56 -5.48 -2.99
N GLN A 854 -4.59 -4.30 -3.65
CA GLN A 854 -5.59 -3.93 -4.72
C GLN A 854 -5.23 -4.76 -5.93
N GLY A 855 -4.06 -5.40 -5.94
CA GLY A 855 -3.44 -5.88 -7.16
C GLY A 855 -3.17 -4.69 -8.09
N ARG A 856 -2.66 -3.57 -7.57
CA ARG A 856 -2.14 -2.45 -8.39
C ARG A 856 -0.62 -2.51 -8.53
N TYR A 857 0.03 -3.30 -7.68
CA TYR A 857 1.38 -3.77 -7.88
C TYR A 857 1.33 -5.27 -8.17
N ARG A 858 1.52 -5.60 -9.45
CA ARG A 858 1.49 -6.95 -9.99
C ARG A 858 2.89 -7.34 -10.44
N ARG A 859 3.27 -8.58 -10.15
CA ARG A 859 4.63 -9.06 -10.36
C ARG A 859 4.63 -10.41 -11.04
N ASP A 860 5.46 -10.53 -12.06
CA ASP A 860 5.81 -11.77 -12.73
C ASP A 860 7.34 -11.83 -12.80
N VAL A 861 7.95 -12.30 -11.72
CA VAL A 861 9.38 -12.23 -11.50
C VAL A 861 9.94 -13.63 -11.26
N TYR A 862 11.09 -13.90 -11.86
CA TYR A 862 11.73 -15.21 -11.94
C TYR A 862 13.24 -15.12 -11.74
#